data_AF-A0A1H3PJ78-F1
#
_entry.id   AF-A0A1H3PJ78-F1
#
_cell.length_a   1.000
_cell.length_b   1.000
_cell.length_c   1.000
_cell.angle_alpha   90.00
_cell.angle_beta   90.00
_cell.angle_gamma   90.00
#
_symmetry.space_group_name_H-M   'P 1'
#
loop_
_entity.id
_entity.type
_entity.pdbx_description
1 polymer ?
#
loop_
_entity_poly.entity_id
_entity_poly.type
_entity_poly.pdbx_seq_one_letter_code
_entity_poly.pdbx_strand_id
1 'polypeptide(L)'
;MEGPEIKFAEAVLDNGKYGTRTVRFETGRLAQQAQGAVAAYLDEETMLLSATSVSKHPKDNFDFFPLTIDVEERSYAAGKIPGSFFRREGRPSTEAILVCRLIDRPLRPSFVNGLRNEVQVVITVLSIAPDEFYDSLAINAASASSQISGIPFSGPIGGVRLALMPGYGTEPDQWIAFPKYSQLEEAVFDLVVAGRVVTNKDGSQDVAIMMVEAEATENSWNLIKGGATKPSESVVAEGLEAAKPFIKQLVEAQASMAQQANKAVQEYPVFLPYTQAGYDAVAALAYDELVGIYQIADKIERQNADDALKDRVKAAIAAKVEAGELDADILPTVSAAYKSVTKVVVRGRILKDGVRIDGRGLADIRPLDAEVAVIPRVHGSAIFQRGETQILGVTTLNMLKMEQQIDSLSPITKKRYLHHYNFPPYSTGETGRVGSPKRREIGHGFLAERALVPVLPSREEFPYAIRQVSEALGSNGSTSMGSVCASTLSLLNAGVPLRAPVAGIAMGLVSDEVDGETRYAALTDILGAEDALGDMDFKVAGTSEFITAIQLDTKLDGIPTSVLDGALKQAKAARDAILNVINAAIDAPDEMAPTAPRVISVQIPVDKIGELIGPKGKTINAIQDETGADISIEEDGTVYIGAVDGPSAEAARQQVNAIANPQNPEIGEQFLGTVVKLATFGAFISLLPGKDGLLHISEVRKLAGGKRVENVEDVLGVGQKILVEITKIDDRGKLSLAPVLAEAADTEGSAAHSEGPEAPAEG
;
A
#
# COMPACT_ATOMS: atom_id res chain seq x y z
N MET A 1 -1.06 31.83 -19.18
CA MET A 1 -0.47 33.20 -19.05
C MET A 1 -0.77 33.99 -20.32
N GLU A 2 -0.43 35.29 -20.42
CA GLU A 2 -0.62 36.08 -21.65
C GLU A 2 0.73 36.48 -22.28
N GLY A 3 0.83 36.39 -23.61
CA GLY A 3 2.03 36.77 -24.37
C GLY A 3 2.10 36.11 -25.77
N PRO A 4 2.65 36.79 -26.79
CA PRO A 4 2.74 36.26 -28.16
C PRO A 4 3.65 35.03 -28.29
N GLU A 5 4.57 34.84 -27.35
CA GLU A 5 5.48 33.69 -27.27
C GLU A 5 4.80 32.40 -26.80
N ILE A 6 3.61 32.52 -26.22
CA ILE A 6 2.91 31.39 -25.61
C ILE A 6 2.29 30.51 -26.69
N LYS A 7 2.66 29.23 -26.67
CA LYS A 7 2.03 28.18 -27.49
C LYS A 7 1.31 27.22 -26.56
N PHE A 8 0.11 26.83 -26.93
CA PHE A 8 -0.68 25.89 -26.13
C PHE A 8 -1.54 24.98 -26.98
N ALA A 9 -1.97 23.89 -26.37
CA ALA A 9 -3.01 22.99 -26.87
C ALA A 9 -3.77 22.38 -25.69
N GLU A 10 -4.99 21.93 -25.95
CA GLU A 10 -5.90 21.39 -24.94
C GLU A 10 -6.44 20.03 -25.37
N ALA A 11 -6.65 19.14 -24.40
CA ALA A 11 -7.43 17.93 -24.53
C ALA A 11 -8.64 18.03 -23.61
N VAL A 12 -9.84 17.87 -24.15
CA VAL A 12 -11.09 17.89 -23.38
C VAL A 12 -11.60 16.46 -23.26
N LEU A 13 -11.51 15.90 -22.06
CA LEU A 13 -11.86 14.51 -21.75
C LEU A 13 -13.30 14.48 -21.25
N ASP A 14 -14.19 13.83 -21.99
CA ASP A 14 -15.61 13.71 -21.66
C ASP A 14 -15.86 12.45 -20.81
N ASN A 15 -16.30 12.64 -19.56
CA ASN A 15 -16.72 11.58 -18.65
C ASN A 15 -18.26 11.45 -18.58
N GLY A 16 -18.99 11.94 -19.57
CA GLY A 16 -20.44 11.85 -19.65
C GLY A 16 -21.11 12.47 -18.43
N LYS A 17 -21.84 11.66 -17.65
CA LYS A 17 -22.57 12.13 -16.45
C LYS A 17 -21.66 12.69 -15.35
N TYR A 18 -20.37 12.34 -15.37
CA TYR A 18 -19.36 12.85 -14.42
C TYR A 18 -18.68 14.14 -14.90
N GLY A 19 -19.17 14.75 -15.98
CA GLY A 19 -18.69 16.03 -16.51
C GLY A 19 -17.46 15.88 -17.40
N THR A 20 -16.81 17.01 -17.67
CA THR A 20 -15.63 17.10 -18.54
C THR A 20 -14.41 17.52 -17.74
N ARG A 21 -13.24 16.98 -18.10
CA ARG A 21 -11.93 17.40 -17.58
C ARG A 21 -11.11 18.01 -18.71
N THR A 22 -10.44 19.13 -18.49
CA THR A 22 -9.62 19.80 -19.51
C THR A 22 -8.15 19.78 -19.11
N VAL A 23 -7.32 19.17 -19.95
CA VAL A 23 -5.86 19.19 -19.80
C VAL A 23 -5.27 20.17 -20.80
N ARG A 24 -4.55 21.18 -20.32
CA ARG A 24 -3.90 22.20 -21.14
C ARG A 24 -2.39 22.11 -21.02
N PHE A 25 -1.69 22.15 -22.15
CA PHE A 25 -0.23 22.25 -22.21
C PHE A 25 0.16 23.63 -22.71
N GLU A 26 1.03 24.34 -21.99
CA GLU A 26 1.49 25.68 -22.31
C GLU A 26 3.02 25.75 -22.29
N THR A 27 3.63 26.37 -23.30
CA THR A 27 5.09 26.57 -23.38
C THR A 27 5.45 27.97 -23.88
N GLY A 28 6.74 28.33 -23.81
CA GLY A 28 7.30 29.58 -24.31
C GLY A 28 7.59 30.63 -23.23
N ARG A 29 6.88 30.60 -22.10
CA ARG A 29 7.00 31.63 -21.04
C ARG A 29 7.92 31.24 -19.88
N LEU A 30 7.76 30.04 -19.32
CA LEU A 30 8.48 29.61 -18.12
C LEU A 30 9.72 28.79 -18.46
N ALA A 31 10.73 28.85 -17.58
CA ALA A 31 11.96 28.06 -17.65
C ALA A 31 12.64 28.04 -19.04
N GLN A 32 12.70 29.19 -19.73
CA GLN A 32 13.20 29.33 -21.10
C GLN A 32 14.66 28.86 -21.33
N GLN A 33 15.43 28.68 -20.25
CA GLN A 33 16.80 28.16 -20.30
C GLN A 33 16.87 26.63 -20.40
N ALA A 34 15.79 25.92 -20.05
CA ALA A 34 15.73 24.47 -20.22
C ALA A 34 15.66 24.10 -21.71
N GLN A 35 16.14 22.91 -22.05
CA GLN A 35 15.99 22.37 -23.40
C GLN A 35 14.51 22.24 -23.74
N GLY A 36 13.66 21.76 -22.84
CA GLY A 36 12.20 21.83 -23.00
C GLY A 36 11.52 22.23 -21.70
N ALA A 37 10.46 23.03 -21.78
CA ALA A 37 9.70 23.46 -20.60
C ALA A 37 8.21 23.58 -20.93
N VAL A 38 7.36 22.94 -20.13
CA VAL A 38 5.90 22.96 -20.31
C VAL A 38 5.23 23.18 -18.96
N ALA A 39 4.31 24.13 -18.90
CA ALA A 39 3.31 24.22 -17.85
C ALA A 39 2.10 23.39 -18.28
N ALA A 40 1.76 22.36 -17.51
CA ALA A 40 0.56 21.55 -17.73
C ALA A 40 -0.49 21.93 -16.68
N TYR A 41 -1.73 22.06 -17.13
CA TYR A 41 -2.87 22.41 -16.29
C TYR A 41 -3.93 21.33 -16.36
N LEU A 42 -4.62 21.13 -15.25
CA LEU A 42 -5.86 20.36 -15.17
C LEU A 42 -6.95 21.27 -14.62
N ASP A 43 -8.00 21.47 -15.41
CA ASP A 43 -9.13 22.35 -15.14
C ASP A 43 -8.72 23.76 -14.67
N GLU A 44 -7.63 24.28 -15.22
CA GLU A 44 -7.05 25.60 -14.93
C GLU A 44 -6.50 25.80 -13.50
N GLU A 45 -6.97 25.03 -12.51
CA GLU A 45 -6.62 25.20 -11.08
C GLU A 45 -5.35 24.45 -10.67
N THR A 46 -5.15 23.22 -11.14
CA THR A 46 -3.95 22.43 -10.86
C THR A 46 -2.91 22.73 -11.94
N MET A 47 -1.70 23.14 -11.54
CA MET A 47 -0.62 23.55 -12.43
C MET A 47 0.70 22.87 -12.07
N LEU A 48 1.30 22.21 -13.04
CA LEU A 48 2.63 21.61 -12.96
C LEU A 48 3.58 22.31 -13.94
N LEU A 49 4.81 22.58 -13.52
CA LEU A 49 5.89 22.95 -14.43
C LEU A 49 6.81 21.76 -14.62
N SER A 50 6.94 21.26 -15.85
CA SER A 50 7.96 20.28 -16.23
C SER A 50 9.06 20.95 -17.04
N ALA A 51 10.31 20.76 -16.62
CA ALA A 51 11.50 21.22 -17.32
C ALA A 51 12.46 20.05 -17.59
N THR A 52 12.76 19.83 -18.87
CA THR A 52 13.71 18.82 -19.34
C THR A 52 15.03 19.49 -19.69
N SER A 53 16.10 19.01 -19.04
CA SER A 53 17.48 19.45 -19.28
C SER A 53 18.36 18.29 -19.74
N VAL A 54 19.29 18.57 -20.64
CA VAL A 54 20.23 17.58 -21.19
C VAL A 54 21.66 18.09 -21.08
N SER A 55 22.58 17.25 -20.59
CA SER A 55 23.99 17.58 -20.55
C SER A 55 24.57 17.71 -21.96
N LYS A 56 25.51 18.65 -22.15
CA LYS A 56 26.20 18.82 -23.45
C LYS A 56 27.11 17.64 -23.78
N HIS A 57 27.73 17.04 -22.76
CA HIS A 57 28.68 15.94 -22.92
C HIS A 57 28.09 14.65 -22.33
N PRO A 58 28.33 13.49 -22.98
CA PRO A 58 27.99 12.20 -22.41
C PRO A 58 28.82 11.89 -21.17
N LYS A 59 28.35 10.97 -20.33
CA LYS A 59 29.11 10.45 -19.20
C LYS A 59 29.87 9.20 -19.63
N ASP A 60 31.18 9.30 -19.76
CA ASP A 60 32.02 8.22 -20.27
C ASP A 60 32.06 6.98 -19.35
N ASN A 61 31.88 7.19 -18.03
CA ASN A 61 31.97 6.14 -17.01
C ASN A 61 30.66 5.37 -16.79
N PHE A 62 29.58 5.70 -17.49
CA PHE A 62 28.30 5.02 -17.33
C PHE A 62 28.07 4.00 -18.46
N ASP A 63 27.65 2.81 -18.06
CA ASP A 63 27.21 1.72 -18.94
C ASP A 63 25.68 1.66 -19.10
N PHE A 64 24.96 2.63 -18.53
CA PHE A 64 23.51 2.77 -18.59
C PHE A 64 23.10 4.19 -19.02
N PHE A 65 21.82 4.36 -19.39
CA PHE A 65 21.24 5.66 -19.72
C PHE A 65 20.91 6.47 -18.44
N PRO A 66 21.60 7.60 -18.16
CA PRO A 66 21.38 8.39 -16.96
C PRO A 66 20.18 9.33 -17.09
N LEU A 67 18.98 8.76 -17.03
CA LEU A 67 17.72 9.48 -16.87
C LEU A 67 17.38 9.63 -15.38
N THR A 68 17.17 10.88 -14.96
CA THR A 68 16.68 11.23 -13.63
C THR A 68 15.35 11.97 -13.76
N ILE A 69 14.32 11.44 -13.09
CA ILE A 69 13.05 12.14 -12.90
C ILE A 69 12.97 12.63 -11.45
N ASP A 70 12.63 13.90 -11.26
CA ASP A 70 12.40 14.49 -9.94
C ASP A 70 11.04 15.18 -9.90
N VAL A 71 10.27 14.91 -8.83
CA VAL A 71 8.98 15.53 -8.55
C VAL A 71 9.12 16.36 -7.28
N GLU A 72 8.95 17.66 -7.42
CA GLU A 72 9.08 18.65 -6.36
C GLU A 72 7.69 19.15 -5.95
N GLU A 73 7.19 18.61 -4.84
CA GLU A 73 5.98 19.09 -4.19
C GLU A 73 6.29 20.37 -3.41
N ARG A 74 5.59 21.46 -3.72
CA ARG A 74 5.72 22.73 -3.02
C ARG A 74 4.51 22.94 -2.13
N SER A 75 4.69 23.13 -0.83
CA SER A 75 3.54 23.25 0.08
C SER A 75 2.67 24.48 -0.23
N TYR A 76 3.26 25.51 -0.83
CA TYR A 76 2.52 26.66 -1.34
C TYR A 76 1.51 26.29 -2.44
N ALA A 77 1.69 25.18 -3.15
CA ALA A 77 0.75 24.73 -4.18
C ALA A 77 -0.65 24.46 -3.60
N ALA A 78 -0.71 24.05 -2.32
CA ALA A 78 -1.94 23.90 -1.55
C ALA A 78 -2.19 25.08 -0.59
N GLY A 79 -1.44 26.19 -0.72
CA GLY A 79 -1.54 27.35 0.17
C GLY A 79 -1.07 27.11 1.61
N LYS A 80 -0.21 26.10 1.85
CA LYS A 80 0.25 25.69 3.19
C LYS A 80 1.73 26.01 3.42
N ILE A 81 2.08 26.27 4.69
CA ILE A 81 3.48 26.26 5.15
C ILE A 81 3.80 24.83 5.61
N PRO A 82 4.97 24.26 5.24
CA PRO A 82 5.35 22.90 5.65
C PRO A 82 5.24 22.65 7.16
N GLY A 83 4.75 21.47 7.55
CA GLY A 83 4.66 21.02 8.94
C GLY A 83 6.01 20.72 9.58
N SER A 84 7.06 20.56 8.76
CA SER A 84 8.43 20.30 9.21
C SER A 84 8.97 21.34 10.20
N PHE A 85 9.90 20.94 11.08
CA PHE A 85 10.51 21.84 12.08
C PHE A 85 11.11 23.11 11.46
N PHE A 86 11.66 23.00 10.24
CA PHE A 86 12.28 24.12 9.53
C PHE A 86 11.30 24.96 8.70
N ARG A 87 10.01 24.59 8.65
CA ARG A 87 8.99 25.24 7.80
C ARG A 87 9.40 25.33 6.32
N ARG A 88 10.12 24.31 5.86
CA ARG A 88 10.66 24.17 4.49
C ARG A 88 10.47 22.74 4.01
N GLU A 89 10.27 22.56 2.71
CA GLU A 89 10.24 21.26 2.06
C GLU A 89 11.57 20.52 2.32
N GLY A 90 11.45 19.26 2.73
CA GLY A 90 12.58 18.42 3.11
C GLY A 90 12.89 17.35 2.06
N ARG A 91 13.04 16.11 2.53
CA ARG A 91 13.13 14.94 1.63
C ARG A 91 11.83 14.79 0.83
N PRO A 92 11.89 14.27 -0.41
CA PRO A 92 10.69 13.93 -1.18
C PRO A 92 9.74 13.04 -0.38
N SER A 93 8.43 13.28 -0.53
CA SER A 93 7.38 12.43 0.03
C SER A 93 7.38 11.06 -0.65
N THR A 94 6.69 10.08 -0.03
CA THR A 94 6.46 8.78 -0.66
C THR A 94 5.72 8.94 -1.99
N GLU A 95 4.69 9.79 -2.03
CA GLU A 95 3.91 10.10 -3.23
C GLU A 95 4.80 10.66 -4.34
N ALA A 96 5.60 11.70 -4.06
CA ALA A 96 6.53 12.26 -5.04
C ALA A 96 7.49 11.19 -5.63
N ILE A 97 8.02 10.30 -4.78
CA ILE A 97 8.90 9.20 -5.22
C ILE A 97 8.17 8.20 -6.11
N LEU A 98 6.92 7.88 -5.79
CA LEU A 98 6.07 6.99 -6.60
C LEU A 98 5.74 7.64 -7.95
N VAL A 99 5.40 8.94 -7.97
CA VAL A 99 5.17 9.68 -9.21
C VAL A 99 6.45 9.76 -10.07
N CYS A 100 7.63 9.95 -9.47
CA CYS A 100 8.90 9.85 -10.21
C CYS A 100 9.01 8.52 -10.95
N ARG A 101 8.61 7.42 -10.30
CA ARG A 101 8.65 6.08 -10.91
C ARG A 101 7.57 5.90 -11.98
N LEU A 102 6.35 6.39 -11.75
CA LEU A 102 5.26 6.37 -12.73
C LEU A 102 5.64 7.11 -14.02
N ILE A 103 6.44 8.18 -13.92
CA ILE A 103 6.95 8.93 -15.08
C ILE A 103 8.14 8.21 -15.73
N ASP A 104 9.12 7.76 -14.95
CA ASP A 104 10.35 7.14 -15.46
C ASP A 104 10.06 5.90 -16.32
N ARG A 105 9.17 5.02 -15.84
CA ARG A 105 8.83 3.73 -16.46
C ARG A 105 8.43 3.84 -17.94
N PRO A 106 7.45 4.68 -18.33
CA PRO A 106 7.09 4.85 -19.74
C PRO A 106 8.06 5.76 -20.52
N LEU A 107 8.70 6.75 -19.88
CA LEU A 107 9.60 7.69 -20.58
C LEU A 107 10.93 7.04 -20.97
N ARG A 108 11.55 6.27 -20.07
CA ARG A 108 12.87 5.66 -20.26
C ARG A 108 13.03 4.86 -21.57
N PRO A 109 12.13 3.93 -21.93
CA PRO A 109 12.24 3.17 -23.18
C PRO A 109 11.99 4.02 -24.43
N SER A 110 11.45 5.24 -24.28
CA SER A 110 11.16 6.14 -25.41
C SER A 110 12.33 7.04 -25.81
N PHE A 111 13.48 6.94 -25.14
CA PHE A 111 14.71 7.60 -25.58
C PHE A 111 15.49 6.69 -26.53
N VAL A 112 16.24 7.29 -27.46
CA VAL A 112 17.10 6.52 -28.37
C VAL A 112 18.09 5.64 -27.60
N ASN A 113 18.27 4.41 -28.05
CA ASN A 113 19.22 3.47 -27.46
C ASN A 113 20.67 4.00 -27.55
N GLY A 114 21.45 3.76 -26.50
CA GLY A 114 22.86 4.15 -26.44
C GLY A 114 23.10 5.59 -26.00
N LEU A 115 22.06 6.36 -25.65
CA LEU A 115 22.24 7.70 -25.11
C LEU A 115 22.95 7.65 -23.74
N ARG A 116 24.05 8.41 -23.60
CA ARG A 116 24.82 8.54 -22.34
C ARG A 116 24.87 9.96 -21.79
N ASN A 117 24.17 10.89 -22.43
CA ASN A 117 23.97 12.23 -21.89
C ASN A 117 23.04 12.15 -20.68
N GLU A 118 23.37 12.93 -19.66
CA GLU A 118 22.54 13.07 -18.47
C GLU A 118 21.27 13.84 -18.84
N VAL A 119 20.13 13.20 -18.65
CA VAL A 119 18.81 13.77 -18.90
C VAL A 119 18.13 13.91 -17.55
N GLN A 120 17.73 15.13 -17.22
CA GLN A 120 16.97 15.42 -16.01
C GLN A 120 15.63 16.04 -16.38
N VAL A 121 14.54 15.42 -15.91
CA VAL A 121 13.19 15.97 -16.03
C VAL A 121 12.71 16.32 -14.63
N VAL A 122 12.55 17.62 -14.37
CA VAL A 122 12.09 18.13 -13.08
C VAL A 122 10.65 18.59 -13.24
N ILE A 123 9.74 18.01 -12.45
CA ILE A 123 8.33 18.37 -12.37
C ILE A 123 8.12 19.08 -11.04
N THR A 124 7.68 20.33 -11.07
CA THR A 124 7.32 21.09 -9.86
C THR A 124 5.81 21.28 -9.81
N VAL A 125 5.19 20.86 -8.70
CA VAL A 125 3.77 21.14 -8.44
C VAL A 125 3.65 22.59 -7.96
N LEU A 126 3.09 23.46 -8.78
CA LEU A 126 3.00 24.90 -8.50
C LEU A 126 1.66 25.32 -7.92
N SER A 127 0.59 24.62 -8.31
CA SER A 127 -0.77 24.77 -7.77
C SER A 127 -1.45 23.40 -7.82
N ILE A 128 -2.24 23.08 -6.81
CA ILE A 128 -3.07 21.88 -6.81
C ILE A 128 -4.44 22.22 -6.23
N ALA A 129 -5.49 21.94 -7.00
CA ALA A 129 -6.85 22.03 -6.49
C ALA A 129 -7.03 21.03 -5.33
N PRO A 130 -7.81 21.37 -4.29
CA PRO A 130 -8.23 20.37 -3.31
C PRO A 130 -8.91 19.19 -4.02
N ASP A 131 -8.77 17.98 -3.49
CA ASP A 131 -9.42 16.77 -4.02
C ASP A 131 -8.85 16.24 -5.36
N GLU A 132 -7.68 16.73 -5.80
CA GLU A 132 -7.09 16.39 -7.10
C GLU A 132 -5.84 15.51 -7.04
N PHE A 133 -5.67 14.63 -8.04
CA PHE A 133 -4.43 13.91 -8.29
C PHE A 133 -3.56 14.65 -9.31
N TYR A 134 -2.26 14.78 -9.04
CA TYR A 134 -1.33 15.42 -9.98
C TYR A 134 -0.51 14.43 -10.82
N ASP A 135 -0.53 13.14 -10.49
CA ASP A 135 0.39 12.14 -11.01
C ASP A 135 0.27 11.89 -12.52
N SER A 136 -0.96 11.74 -13.02
CA SER A 136 -1.22 11.54 -14.44
C SER A 136 -0.92 12.79 -15.25
N LEU A 137 -1.24 13.97 -14.71
CA LEU A 137 -0.84 15.25 -15.33
C LEU A 137 0.69 15.37 -15.37
N ALA A 138 1.40 14.88 -14.36
CA ALA A 138 2.86 14.89 -14.32
C ALA A 138 3.51 14.02 -15.40
N ILE A 139 2.93 12.85 -15.72
CA ILE A 139 3.36 12.02 -16.86
C ILE A 139 3.26 12.81 -18.16
N ASN A 140 2.10 13.43 -18.41
CA ASN A 140 1.89 14.20 -19.62
C ASN A 140 2.80 15.44 -19.68
N ALA A 141 3.02 16.14 -18.57
CA ALA A 141 3.91 17.29 -18.50
C ALA A 141 5.37 16.92 -18.81
N ALA A 142 5.85 15.80 -18.24
CA ALA A 142 7.18 15.25 -18.48
C ALA A 142 7.38 14.82 -19.93
N SER A 143 6.39 14.15 -20.51
CA SER A 143 6.39 13.79 -21.93
C SER A 143 6.42 15.04 -22.81
N ALA A 144 5.54 16.01 -22.56
CA ALA A 144 5.44 17.23 -23.38
C ALA A 144 6.72 18.07 -23.33
N SER A 145 7.34 18.22 -22.15
CA SER A 145 8.60 18.96 -22.02
C SER A 145 9.76 18.21 -22.67
N SER A 146 9.79 16.87 -22.60
CA SER A 146 10.78 16.05 -23.31
C SER A 146 10.61 16.15 -24.82
N GLN A 147 9.37 16.14 -25.31
CA GLN A 147 9.03 16.23 -26.73
C GLN A 147 9.57 17.49 -27.39
N ILE A 148 9.45 18.65 -26.72
CA ILE A 148 9.91 19.94 -27.27
C ILE A 148 11.38 20.25 -27.00
N SER A 149 12.10 19.34 -26.33
CA SER A 149 13.46 19.59 -25.88
C SER A 149 14.51 19.51 -26.99
N GLY A 150 14.18 18.89 -28.12
CA GLY A 150 15.12 18.57 -29.19
C GLY A 150 16.02 17.36 -28.88
N ILE A 151 15.74 16.61 -27.81
CA ILE A 151 16.39 15.31 -27.56
C ILE A 151 15.76 14.21 -28.43
N PRO A 152 16.51 13.19 -28.89
CA PRO A 152 15.96 12.02 -29.57
C PRO A 152 15.02 11.20 -28.66
N PHE A 153 13.73 11.54 -28.73
CA PHE A 153 12.66 10.97 -27.92
C PHE A 153 11.47 10.59 -28.83
N SER A 154 10.99 9.35 -28.70
CA SER A 154 9.93 8.75 -29.53
C SER A 154 8.52 8.90 -28.93
N GLY A 155 8.27 10.03 -28.27
CA GLY A 155 6.94 10.42 -27.79
C GLY A 155 6.10 11.17 -28.84
N PRO A 156 4.99 11.81 -28.44
CA PRO A 156 4.54 11.98 -27.06
C PRO A 156 3.97 10.70 -26.42
N ILE A 157 3.99 10.67 -25.10
CA ILE A 157 3.36 9.66 -24.24
C ILE A 157 2.20 10.32 -23.52
N GLY A 158 1.02 9.69 -23.57
CA GLY A 158 -0.15 10.10 -22.79
C GLY A 158 -0.27 9.25 -21.53
N GLY A 159 -0.52 9.89 -20.39
CA GLY A 159 -0.81 9.23 -19.12
C GLY A 159 -2.20 9.58 -18.61
N VAL A 160 -2.99 8.60 -18.19
CA VAL A 160 -4.35 8.82 -17.68
C VAL A 160 -4.59 7.95 -16.45
N ARG A 161 -5.25 8.53 -15.43
CA ARG A 161 -5.85 7.81 -14.31
C ARG A 161 -7.32 7.58 -14.64
N LEU A 162 -7.78 6.35 -14.50
CA LEU A 162 -9.17 5.96 -14.63
C LEU A 162 -9.68 5.39 -13.31
N ALA A 163 -10.94 5.65 -12.98
CA ALA A 163 -11.65 4.94 -11.93
C ALA A 163 -12.89 4.23 -12.51
N LEU A 164 -13.15 3.00 -12.06
CA LEU A 164 -14.37 2.27 -12.39
C LEU A 164 -15.46 2.63 -11.39
N MET A 165 -16.42 3.43 -11.85
CA MET A 165 -17.61 3.79 -11.10
C MET A 165 -18.69 2.73 -11.34
N PRO A 166 -19.24 2.11 -10.28
CA PRO A 166 -20.34 1.17 -10.43
C PRO A 166 -21.61 1.91 -10.89
N GLY A 167 -22.35 1.28 -11.78
CA GLY A 167 -23.70 1.68 -12.15
C GLY A 167 -24.71 1.29 -11.08
N TYR A 168 -25.78 2.07 -10.92
CA TYR A 168 -26.91 1.71 -10.06
C TYR A 168 -28.19 1.61 -10.88
N GLY A 169 -28.98 0.55 -10.63
CA GLY A 169 -30.26 0.33 -11.31
C GLY A 169 -30.09 -0.03 -12.79
N THR A 170 -30.50 0.86 -13.69
CA THR A 170 -30.40 0.67 -15.15
C THR A 170 -29.15 1.29 -15.76
N GLU A 171 -28.35 2.02 -14.96
CA GLU A 171 -27.13 2.65 -15.45
C GLU A 171 -25.97 1.64 -15.54
N PRO A 172 -25.19 1.61 -16.62
CA PRO A 172 -24.01 0.76 -16.72
C PRO A 172 -22.86 1.31 -15.86
N ASP A 173 -21.92 0.44 -15.53
CA ASP A 173 -20.63 0.84 -14.98
C ASP A 173 -19.88 1.76 -15.95
N GLN A 174 -19.05 2.64 -15.41
CA GLN A 174 -18.34 3.63 -16.22
C GLN A 174 -16.90 3.84 -15.74
N TRP A 175 -15.95 3.76 -16.68
CA TRP A 175 -14.60 4.24 -16.48
C TRP A 175 -14.55 5.76 -16.69
N ILE A 176 -14.12 6.50 -15.67
CA ILE A 176 -13.98 7.96 -15.73
C ILE A 176 -12.51 8.36 -15.72
N ALA A 177 -12.11 9.31 -16.56
CA ALA A 177 -10.75 9.81 -16.66
C ALA A 177 -10.49 11.00 -15.72
N PHE A 178 -9.29 11.03 -15.12
CA PHE A 178 -8.92 11.98 -14.08
C PHE A 178 -10.01 12.04 -12.99
N PRO A 179 -10.24 10.96 -12.23
CA PRO A 179 -11.13 11.00 -11.08
C PRO A 179 -10.57 11.93 -10.00
N LYS A 180 -11.46 12.49 -9.17
CA LYS A 180 -11.10 13.17 -7.92
C LYS A 180 -10.95 12.15 -6.78
N TYR A 181 -10.28 12.54 -5.70
CA TYR A 181 -10.14 11.69 -4.50
C TYR A 181 -11.52 11.28 -3.95
N SER A 182 -12.46 12.23 -3.84
CA SER A 182 -13.84 11.98 -3.40
C SER A 182 -14.59 10.95 -4.25
N GLN A 183 -14.29 10.86 -5.54
CA GLN A 183 -14.91 9.89 -6.43
C GLN A 183 -14.39 8.46 -6.20
N LEU A 184 -13.17 8.30 -5.66
CA LEU A 184 -12.63 6.98 -5.35
C LEU A 184 -13.34 6.30 -4.18
N GLU A 185 -14.05 7.04 -3.32
CA GLU A 185 -14.88 6.47 -2.25
C GLU A 185 -16.02 5.59 -2.82
N GLU A 186 -16.48 5.91 -4.03
CA GLU A 186 -17.54 5.20 -4.74
C GLU A 186 -17.01 4.30 -5.87
N ALA A 187 -15.70 4.31 -6.16
CA ALA A 187 -15.10 3.50 -7.22
C ALA A 187 -14.68 2.11 -6.72
N VAL A 188 -14.78 1.09 -7.59
CA VAL A 188 -14.33 -0.28 -7.29
C VAL A 188 -12.91 -0.59 -7.78
N PHE A 189 -12.34 0.28 -8.61
CA PHE A 189 -11.00 0.10 -9.16
C PHE A 189 -10.41 1.43 -9.62
N ASP A 190 -9.11 1.59 -9.42
CA ASP A 190 -8.33 2.78 -9.77
C ASP A 190 -7.10 2.34 -10.60
N LEU A 191 -6.87 2.99 -11.73
CA LEU A 191 -6.01 2.51 -12.80
C LEU A 191 -5.26 3.67 -13.46
N VAL A 192 -3.94 3.72 -13.32
CA VAL A 192 -3.07 4.63 -14.08
C VAL A 192 -2.46 3.89 -15.25
N VAL A 193 -2.68 4.39 -16.46
CA VAL A 193 -2.17 3.84 -17.72
C VAL A 193 -1.37 4.90 -18.45
N ALA A 194 -0.18 4.53 -18.93
CA ALA A 194 0.57 5.36 -19.86
C ALA A 194 0.86 4.60 -21.16
N GLY A 195 0.77 5.31 -22.27
CA GLY A 195 0.97 4.74 -23.59
C GLY A 195 1.24 5.78 -24.66
N ARG A 196 1.52 5.31 -25.88
CA ARG A 196 1.80 6.15 -27.05
C ARG A 196 0.99 5.70 -28.26
N VAL A 197 0.72 6.62 -29.17
CA VAL A 197 0.05 6.28 -30.43
C VAL A 197 1.06 5.62 -31.37
N VAL A 198 0.72 4.45 -31.89
CA VAL A 198 1.52 3.70 -32.87
C VAL A 198 0.71 3.49 -34.14
N THR A 199 1.41 3.42 -35.27
CA THR A 199 0.81 3.10 -36.58
C THR A 199 1.16 1.66 -36.93
N ASN A 200 0.14 0.82 -37.08
CA ASN A 200 0.28 -0.57 -37.46
C ASN A 200 0.72 -0.73 -38.92
N LYS A 201 1.17 -1.94 -39.29
CA LYS A 201 1.61 -2.27 -40.67
C LYS A 201 0.52 -2.01 -41.72
N ASP A 202 -0.75 -2.09 -41.34
CA ASP A 202 -1.92 -1.84 -42.19
C ASP A 202 -2.33 -0.35 -42.28
N GLY A 203 -1.62 0.53 -41.57
CA GLY A 203 -1.89 1.97 -41.52
C GLY A 203 -2.91 2.41 -40.47
N SER A 204 -3.50 1.47 -39.72
CA SER A 204 -4.37 1.82 -38.58
C SER A 204 -3.56 2.39 -37.42
N GLN A 205 -4.15 3.33 -36.67
CA GLN A 205 -3.55 3.86 -35.45
C GLN A 205 -4.16 3.18 -34.23
N ASP A 206 -3.31 2.73 -33.31
CA ASP A 206 -3.72 2.22 -32.00
C ASP A 206 -2.87 2.86 -30.89
N VAL A 207 -3.25 2.64 -29.64
CA VAL A 207 -2.46 3.04 -28.47
C VAL A 207 -1.74 1.83 -27.91
N ALA A 208 -0.42 1.94 -27.94
CA ALA A 208 0.48 1.03 -27.28
C ALA A 208 0.59 1.36 -25.79
N ILE A 209 0.04 0.49 -24.95
CA ILE A 209 0.19 0.59 -23.49
C ILE A 209 1.63 0.24 -23.13
N MET A 210 2.28 1.13 -22.37
CA MET A 210 3.68 1.00 -21.95
C MET A 210 3.82 0.70 -20.46
N MET A 211 2.91 1.24 -19.65
CA MET A 211 2.94 1.13 -18.20
C MET A 211 1.53 1.10 -17.65
N VAL A 212 1.30 0.22 -16.67
CA VAL A 212 0.09 0.17 -15.87
C VAL A 212 0.46 0.12 -14.39
N GLU A 213 -0.28 0.86 -13.58
CA GLU A 213 -0.33 0.74 -12.13
C GLU A 213 -1.80 0.80 -11.71
N ALA A 214 -2.31 -0.22 -11.03
CA ALA A 214 -3.72 -0.33 -10.70
C ALA A 214 -3.94 -0.93 -9.31
N GLU A 215 -5.08 -0.60 -8.71
CA GLU A 215 -5.54 -1.11 -7.43
C GLU A 215 -7.06 -1.15 -7.32
N ALA A 216 -7.56 -2.11 -6.56
CA ALA A 216 -8.89 -1.96 -5.98
C ALA A 216 -8.81 -0.87 -4.88
N THR A 217 -9.85 -0.07 -4.76
CA THR A 217 -9.96 0.99 -3.74
C THR A 217 -10.20 0.38 -2.35
N GLU A 218 -10.02 1.18 -1.29
CA GLU A 218 -10.30 0.76 0.09
C GLU A 218 -11.78 0.33 0.29
N ASN A 219 -12.72 1.00 -0.38
CA ASN A 219 -14.14 0.69 -0.32
C ASN A 219 -14.60 -0.42 -1.26
N SER A 220 -13.71 -0.92 -2.14
CA SER A 220 -14.07 -1.91 -3.16
C SER A 220 -14.75 -3.14 -2.57
N TRP A 221 -14.27 -3.65 -1.44
CA TRP A 221 -14.90 -4.79 -0.78
C TRP A 221 -16.38 -4.55 -0.46
N ASN A 222 -16.68 -3.40 0.16
CA ASN A 222 -18.04 -3.06 0.58
C ASN A 222 -18.95 -2.84 -0.63
N LEU A 223 -18.45 -2.12 -1.64
CA LEU A 223 -19.17 -1.90 -2.90
C LEU A 223 -19.50 -3.22 -3.59
N ILE A 224 -18.52 -4.13 -3.70
CA ILE A 224 -18.70 -5.44 -4.32
C ILE A 224 -19.71 -6.28 -3.55
N LYS A 225 -19.65 -6.30 -2.20
CA LYS A 225 -20.65 -7.01 -1.38
C LYS A 225 -22.03 -6.34 -1.47
N GLY A 226 -22.08 -5.05 -1.78
CA GLY A 226 -23.29 -4.28 -2.11
C GLY A 226 -23.84 -4.51 -3.53
N GLY A 227 -23.16 -5.33 -4.36
CA GLY A 227 -23.61 -5.69 -5.70
C GLY A 227 -22.87 -5.00 -6.85
N ALA A 228 -21.84 -4.19 -6.56
CA ALA A 228 -20.99 -3.60 -7.59
C ALA A 228 -20.16 -4.65 -8.34
N THR A 229 -19.78 -4.31 -9.58
CA THR A 229 -18.95 -5.17 -10.42
C THR A 229 -17.59 -5.43 -9.81
N LYS A 230 -17.17 -6.70 -9.84
CA LYS A 230 -15.87 -7.13 -9.35
C LYS A 230 -14.79 -6.79 -10.38
N PRO A 231 -13.62 -6.25 -9.97
CA PRO A 231 -12.48 -6.06 -10.86
C PRO A 231 -11.83 -7.42 -11.16
N SER A 232 -12.47 -8.17 -12.06
CA SER A 232 -11.97 -9.42 -12.63
C SER A 232 -10.95 -9.16 -13.73
N GLU A 233 -10.27 -10.20 -14.19
CA GLU A 233 -9.30 -10.12 -15.28
C GLU A 233 -9.88 -9.47 -16.54
N SER A 234 -11.15 -9.76 -16.88
CA SER A 234 -11.82 -9.15 -18.04
C SER A 234 -12.16 -7.67 -17.83
N VAL A 235 -12.66 -7.31 -16.64
CA VAL A 235 -13.01 -5.92 -16.30
C VAL A 235 -11.77 -5.03 -16.32
N VAL A 236 -10.63 -5.53 -15.81
CA VAL A 236 -9.37 -4.80 -15.92
C VAL A 236 -8.94 -4.62 -17.38
N ALA A 237 -9.05 -5.67 -18.20
CA ALA A 237 -8.73 -5.56 -19.63
C ALA A 237 -9.62 -4.54 -20.35
N GLU A 238 -10.92 -4.47 -20.00
CA GLU A 238 -11.83 -3.43 -20.48
C GLU A 238 -11.38 -2.03 -20.05
N GLY A 239 -10.89 -1.85 -18.83
CA GLY A 239 -10.32 -0.58 -18.35
C GLY A 239 -9.09 -0.14 -19.14
N LEU A 240 -8.25 -1.08 -19.56
CA LEU A 240 -7.10 -0.79 -20.43
C LEU A 240 -7.53 -0.32 -21.82
N GLU A 241 -8.58 -0.93 -22.39
CA GLU A 241 -9.16 -0.46 -23.65
C GLU A 241 -9.85 0.92 -23.49
N ALA A 242 -10.55 1.14 -22.37
CA ALA A 242 -11.17 2.42 -22.04
C ALA A 242 -10.17 3.56 -21.88
N ALA A 243 -8.91 3.27 -21.53
CA ALA A 243 -7.85 4.26 -21.42
C ALA A 243 -7.36 4.79 -22.78
N LYS A 244 -7.40 3.95 -23.82
CA LYS A 244 -6.80 4.27 -25.13
C LYS A 244 -7.35 5.56 -25.77
N PRO A 245 -8.68 5.80 -25.83
CA PRO A 245 -9.21 7.03 -26.41
C PRO A 245 -8.75 8.30 -25.68
N PHE A 246 -8.62 8.26 -24.35
CA PHE A 246 -8.15 9.40 -23.56
C PHE A 246 -6.65 9.63 -23.77
N ILE A 247 -5.84 8.57 -23.78
CA ILE A 247 -4.41 8.64 -24.08
C ILE A 247 -4.19 9.23 -25.46
N LYS A 248 -4.96 8.80 -26.48
CA LYS A 248 -4.88 9.33 -27.84
C LYS A 248 -5.12 10.85 -27.87
N GLN A 249 -6.17 11.34 -27.21
CA GLN A 249 -6.46 12.77 -27.14
C GLN A 249 -5.34 13.57 -26.45
N LEU A 250 -4.77 13.04 -25.37
CA LEU A 250 -3.64 13.66 -24.68
C LEU A 250 -2.38 13.72 -25.55
N VAL A 251 -2.07 12.64 -26.28
CA VAL A 251 -0.94 12.58 -27.23
C VAL A 251 -1.15 13.58 -28.37
N GLU A 252 -2.36 13.67 -28.92
CA GLU A 252 -2.69 14.61 -29.99
C GLU A 252 -2.56 16.06 -29.55
N ALA A 253 -3.00 16.41 -28.34
CA ALA A 253 -2.80 17.74 -27.76
C ALA A 253 -1.31 18.06 -27.58
N GLN A 254 -0.53 17.14 -27.02
CA GLN A 254 0.93 17.32 -26.89
C GLN A 254 1.60 17.51 -28.25
N ALA A 255 1.24 16.70 -29.25
CA ALA A 255 1.76 16.81 -30.61
C ALA A 255 1.38 18.14 -31.27
N SER A 256 0.15 18.62 -31.08
CA SER A 256 -0.33 19.90 -31.59
C SER A 256 0.44 21.09 -30.98
N MET A 257 0.72 21.06 -29.67
CA MET A 257 1.58 22.05 -29.04
C MET A 257 3.02 21.95 -29.57
N ALA A 258 3.56 20.73 -29.70
CA ALA A 258 4.91 20.51 -30.19
C ALA A 258 5.10 21.03 -31.63
N GLN A 259 4.14 20.87 -32.54
CA GLN A 259 4.21 21.42 -33.89
C GLN A 259 4.45 22.94 -33.93
N GLN A 260 4.05 23.66 -32.87
CA GLN A 260 4.18 25.11 -32.77
C GLN A 260 5.46 25.57 -32.06
N ALA A 261 6.10 24.68 -31.29
CA ALA A 261 7.15 25.05 -30.33
C ALA A 261 8.37 24.11 -30.30
N ASN A 262 8.36 23.01 -31.06
CA ASN A 262 9.41 22.00 -31.00
C ASN A 262 10.75 22.57 -31.48
N LYS A 263 11.81 22.27 -30.73
CA LYS A 263 13.18 22.55 -31.15
C LYS A 263 13.61 21.49 -32.17
N ALA A 264 14.52 21.85 -33.06
CA ALA A 264 15.11 20.87 -33.97
C ALA A 264 15.79 19.76 -33.16
N VAL A 265 15.55 18.50 -33.55
CA VAL A 265 16.21 17.35 -32.93
C VAL A 265 17.71 17.50 -33.12
N GLN A 266 18.45 17.48 -32.02
CA GLN A 266 19.90 17.58 -32.02
C GLN A 266 20.50 16.19 -32.18
N GLU A 267 21.65 16.14 -32.86
CA GLU A 267 22.45 14.92 -32.93
C GLU A 267 23.22 14.74 -31.62
N TYR A 268 22.94 13.64 -30.93
CA TYR A 268 23.70 13.21 -29.75
C TYR A 268 24.54 11.98 -30.11
N PRO A 269 25.77 11.87 -29.59
CA PRO A 269 26.55 10.65 -29.75
C PRO A 269 25.81 9.49 -29.08
N VAL A 270 25.60 8.41 -29.84
CA VAL A 270 25.02 7.16 -29.34
C VAL A 270 26.12 6.12 -29.16
N PHE A 271 26.07 5.44 -28.03
CA PHE A 271 27.01 4.39 -27.65
C PHE A 271 26.25 3.08 -27.67
N LEU A 272 26.18 2.49 -28.86
CA LEU A 272 25.54 1.20 -29.03
C LEU A 272 26.25 0.14 -28.19
N PRO A 273 25.53 -0.87 -27.70
CA PRO A 273 26.10 -1.90 -26.85
C PRO A 273 27.19 -2.71 -27.55
N TYR A 274 27.15 -2.83 -28.89
CA TYR A 274 28.12 -3.53 -29.73
C TYR A 274 27.93 -3.16 -31.21
N THR A 275 28.93 -3.49 -32.03
CA THR A 275 28.84 -3.45 -33.51
C THR A 275 28.29 -4.78 -34.04
N GLN A 276 27.75 -4.79 -35.26
CA GLN A 276 27.25 -6.03 -35.88
C GLN A 276 28.37 -7.07 -36.05
N ALA A 277 29.56 -6.64 -36.48
CA ALA A 277 30.73 -7.52 -36.58
C ALA A 277 31.13 -8.13 -35.23
N GLY A 278 31.09 -7.32 -34.15
CA GLY A 278 31.33 -7.80 -32.79
C GLY A 278 30.27 -8.82 -32.33
N TYR A 279 28.99 -8.57 -32.65
CA TYR A 279 27.92 -9.52 -32.39
C TYR A 279 28.13 -10.85 -33.14
N ASP A 280 28.39 -10.80 -34.44
CA ASP A 280 28.55 -11.99 -35.28
C ASP A 280 29.75 -12.83 -34.82
N ALA A 281 30.86 -12.18 -34.47
CA ALA A 281 32.04 -12.85 -33.96
C ALA A 281 31.79 -13.53 -32.61
N VAL A 282 31.05 -12.89 -31.71
CA VAL A 282 30.67 -13.47 -30.42
C VAL A 282 29.67 -14.61 -30.61
N ALA A 283 28.66 -14.42 -31.47
CA ALA A 283 27.65 -15.43 -31.77
C ALA A 283 28.29 -16.71 -32.32
N ALA A 284 29.24 -16.59 -33.25
CA ALA A 284 29.95 -17.73 -33.84
C ALA A 284 30.75 -18.56 -32.81
N LEU A 285 31.12 -17.98 -31.66
CA LEU A 285 31.88 -18.65 -30.61
C LEU A 285 30.99 -19.14 -29.46
N ALA A 286 29.89 -18.43 -29.18
CA ALA A 286 29.11 -18.64 -27.97
C ALA A 286 27.79 -19.39 -28.21
N TYR A 287 27.16 -19.25 -29.38
CA TYR A 287 25.76 -19.65 -29.58
C TYR A 287 25.49 -21.13 -29.28
N ASP A 288 26.26 -22.04 -29.88
CA ASP A 288 26.05 -23.48 -29.74
C ASP A 288 26.31 -23.97 -28.30
N GLU A 289 27.34 -23.44 -27.63
CA GLU A 289 27.62 -23.77 -26.23
C GLU A 289 26.55 -23.17 -25.29
N LEU A 290 26.07 -21.95 -25.56
CA LEU A 290 24.99 -21.31 -24.82
C LEU A 290 23.69 -22.12 -24.85
N VAL A 291 23.38 -22.76 -25.99
CA VAL A 291 22.22 -23.66 -26.11
C VAL A 291 22.30 -24.80 -25.08
N GLY A 292 23.48 -25.37 -24.87
CA GLY A 292 23.70 -26.40 -23.85
C GLY A 292 23.69 -25.84 -22.43
N ILE A 293 24.37 -24.71 -22.19
CA ILE A 293 24.47 -24.09 -20.85
C ILE A 293 23.09 -23.69 -20.32
N TYR A 294 22.25 -23.10 -21.15
CA TYR A 294 20.90 -22.69 -20.74
C TYR A 294 19.89 -23.84 -20.64
N GLN A 295 20.35 -25.09 -20.76
CA GLN A 295 19.60 -26.29 -20.36
C GLN A 295 19.91 -26.76 -18.93
N ILE A 296 20.95 -26.22 -18.29
CA ILE A 296 21.30 -26.51 -16.90
C ILE A 296 20.26 -25.85 -15.98
N ALA A 297 19.51 -26.66 -15.23
CA ALA A 297 18.44 -26.17 -14.37
C ALA A 297 18.96 -25.42 -13.13
N ASP A 298 19.99 -25.96 -12.47
CA ASP A 298 20.60 -25.36 -11.29
C ASP A 298 21.18 -23.97 -11.60
N LYS A 299 20.88 -22.99 -10.75
CA LYS A 299 21.26 -21.59 -10.99
C LYS A 299 22.77 -21.39 -10.88
N ILE A 300 23.42 -21.97 -9.88
CA ILE A 300 24.84 -21.73 -9.58
C ILE A 300 25.70 -22.47 -10.60
N GLU A 301 25.35 -23.71 -10.92
CA GLU A 301 26.02 -24.50 -11.96
C GLU A 301 25.92 -23.79 -13.32
N ARG A 302 24.72 -23.32 -13.70
CA ARG A 302 24.52 -22.56 -14.93
C ARG A 302 25.33 -21.27 -14.95
N GLN A 303 25.32 -20.50 -13.85
CA GLN A 303 26.07 -19.25 -13.74
C GLN A 303 27.57 -19.48 -13.91
N ASN A 304 28.12 -20.50 -13.23
CA ASN A 304 29.53 -20.85 -13.34
C ASN A 304 29.91 -21.28 -14.76
N ALA A 305 29.05 -22.07 -15.42
CA ALA A 305 29.27 -22.51 -16.81
C ALA A 305 29.20 -21.32 -17.80
N ASP A 306 28.22 -20.43 -17.63
CA ASP A 306 28.06 -19.21 -18.42
C ASP A 306 29.26 -18.26 -18.26
N ASP A 307 29.70 -18.01 -17.02
CA ASP A 307 30.85 -17.16 -16.74
C ASP A 307 32.14 -17.74 -17.35
N ALA A 308 32.34 -19.06 -17.22
CA ALA A 308 33.48 -19.74 -17.83
C ALA A 308 33.46 -19.65 -19.36
N LEU A 309 32.30 -19.77 -20.01
CA LEU A 309 32.18 -19.58 -21.46
C LEU A 309 32.44 -18.13 -21.84
N LYS A 310 31.85 -17.18 -21.13
CA LYS A 310 32.02 -15.74 -21.36
C LYS A 310 33.49 -15.33 -21.29
N ASP A 311 34.25 -15.85 -20.34
CA ASP A 311 35.68 -15.58 -20.22
C ASP A 311 36.49 -16.20 -21.37
N ARG A 312 36.15 -17.42 -21.81
CA ARG A 312 36.75 -18.02 -23.02
C ARG A 312 36.46 -17.21 -24.27
N VAL A 313 35.22 -16.76 -24.45
CA VAL A 313 34.80 -15.95 -25.60
C VAL A 313 35.53 -14.61 -25.59
N LYS A 314 35.63 -13.94 -24.44
CA LYS A 314 36.42 -12.71 -24.31
C LYS A 314 37.88 -12.92 -24.69
N ALA A 315 38.51 -13.99 -24.20
CA ALA A 315 39.90 -14.31 -24.54
C ALA A 315 40.08 -14.61 -26.03
N ALA A 316 39.15 -15.35 -26.65
CA ALA A 316 39.18 -15.67 -28.07
C ALA A 316 38.98 -14.43 -28.96
N ILE A 317 38.06 -13.53 -28.59
CA ILE A 317 37.89 -12.26 -29.29
C ILE A 317 39.14 -11.39 -29.13
N ALA A 318 39.75 -11.34 -27.94
CA ALA A 318 41.00 -10.63 -27.72
C ALA A 318 42.13 -11.15 -28.61
N ALA A 319 42.28 -12.47 -28.74
CA ALA A 319 43.26 -13.07 -29.65
C ALA A 319 43.01 -12.70 -31.12
N LYS A 320 41.74 -12.66 -31.56
CA LYS A 320 41.37 -12.24 -32.93
C LYS A 320 41.68 -10.76 -33.18
N VAL A 321 41.47 -9.90 -32.17
CA VAL A 321 41.86 -8.49 -32.24
C VAL A 321 43.38 -8.33 -32.33
N GLU A 322 44.14 -9.05 -31.51
CA GLU A 322 45.61 -9.05 -31.56
C GLU A 322 46.15 -9.57 -32.90
N ALA A 323 45.47 -10.54 -33.51
CA ALA A 323 45.78 -11.07 -34.84
C ALA A 323 45.38 -10.11 -35.99
N GLY A 324 44.69 -9.01 -35.70
CA GLY A 324 44.19 -8.06 -36.71
C GLY A 324 43.00 -8.58 -37.52
N GLU A 325 42.32 -9.63 -37.06
CA GLU A 325 41.11 -10.19 -37.68
C GLU A 325 39.85 -9.41 -37.30
N LEU A 326 39.88 -8.69 -36.17
CA LEU A 326 38.79 -7.89 -35.64
C LEU A 326 39.30 -6.54 -35.14
N ASP A 327 38.43 -5.53 -35.18
CA ASP A 327 38.74 -4.19 -34.69
C ASP A 327 38.83 -4.14 -33.15
N ALA A 328 39.75 -3.32 -32.64
CA ALA A 328 40.02 -3.24 -31.19
C ALA A 328 38.87 -2.61 -30.38
N ASP A 329 37.96 -1.88 -31.02
CA ASP A 329 36.77 -1.28 -30.41
C ASP A 329 35.72 -2.33 -29.99
N ILE A 330 35.84 -3.58 -30.48
CA ILE A 330 34.95 -4.68 -30.10
C ILE A 330 35.20 -5.12 -28.64
N LEU A 331 36.44 -5.09 -28.15
CA LEU A 331 36.83 -5.57 -26.83
C LEU A 331 35.94 -5.08 -25.67
N PRO A 332 35.67 -3.76 -25.52
CA PRO A 332 34.79 -3.27 -24.46
C PRO A 332 33.32 -3.69 -24.63
N THR A 333 32.91 -4.11 -25.82
CA THR A 333 31.50 -4.43 -26.16
C THR A 333 31.16 -5.93 -26.11
N VAL A 334 32.18 -6.80 -25.97
CA VAL A 334 32.00 -8.27 -25.99
C VAL A 334 30.95 -8.73 -24.97
N SER A 335 30.96 -8.19 -23.75
CA SER A 335 30.02 -8.60 -22.71
C SER A 335 28.56 -8.27 -23.05
N ALA A 336 28.34 -7.15 -23.75
CA ALA A 336 27.00 -6.75 -24.16
C ALA A 336 26.53 -7.56 -25.38
N ALA A 337 27.42 -7.83 -26.34
CA ALA A 337 27.15 -8.73 -27.46
C ALA A 337 26.80 -10.14 -26.95
N TYR A 338 27.59 -10.68 -26.02
CA TYR A 338 27.36 -11.99 -25.40
C TYR A 338 25.98 -12.06 -24.72
N LYS A 339 25.59 -11.01 -24.01
CA LYS A 339 24.26 -10.91 -23.39
C LYS A 339 23.13 -10.91 -24.44
N SER A 340 23.32 -10.26 -25.59
CA SER A 340 22.34 -10.30 -26.68
C SER A 340 22.24 -11.67 -27.34
N VAL A 341 23.36 -12.37 -27.56
CA VAL A 341 23.34 -13.75 -28.07
C VAL A 341 22.60 -14.66 -27.09
N THR A 342 22.90 -14.53 -25.79
CA THR A 342 22.21 -15.23 -24.71
C THR A 342 20.70 -14.98 -24.75
N LYS A 343 20.29 -13.71 -24.96
CA LYS A 343 18.88 -13.33 -25.10
C LYS A 343 18.21 -14.09 -26.25
N VAL A 344 18.85 -14.20 -27.40
CA VAL A 344 18.32 -14.93 -28.58
C VAL A 344 18.16 -16.42 -28.27
N VAL A 345 19.17 -17.05 -27.66
CA VAL A 345 19.15 -18.48 -27.31
C VAL A 345 17.99 -18.80 -26.36
N VAL A 346 17.87 -18.04 -25.27
CA VAL A 346 16.83 -18.27 -24.24
C VAL A 346 15.43 -18.06 -24.82
N ARG A 347 15.22 -16.97 -25.55
CA ARG A 347 13.90 -16.65 -26.12
C ARG A 347 13.50 -17.63 -27.22
N GLY A 348 14.43 -18.02 -28.07
CA GLY A 348 14.21 -19.01 -29.12
C GLY A 348 13.72 -20.34 -28.53
N ARG A 349 14.34 -20.80 -27.45
CA ARG A 349 13.93 -22.02 -26.74
C ARG A 349 12.52 -21.92 -26.14
N ILE A 350 12.23 -20.80 -25.46
CA ILE A 350 10.90 -20.55 -24.88
C ILE A 350 9.81 -20.58 -25.96
N LEU A 351 10.03 -19.92 -27.09
CA LEU A 351 9.03 -19.78 -28.16
C LEU A 351 8.87 -21.04 -29.03
N LYS A 352 9.94 -21.82 -29.22
CA LYS A 352 9.91 -23.04 -30.05
C LYS A 352 9.53 -24.28 -29.26
N ASP A 353 10.14 -24.46 -28.09
CA ASP A 353 10.05 -25.71 -27.33
C ASP A 353 9.08 -25.59 -26.14
N GLY A 354 8.70 -24.36 -25.74
CA GLY A 354 7.85 -24.13 -24.56
C GLY A 354 8.56 -24.41 -23.23
N VAL A 355 9.90 -24.53 -23.24
CA VAL A 355 10.72 -24.88 -22.08
C VAL A 355 11.56 -23.70 -21.64
N ARG A 356 11.56 -23.44 -20.33
CA ARG A 356 12.26 -22.32 -19.68
C ARG A 356 13.67 -22.69 -19.23
N ILE A 357 14.40 -21.68 -18.75
CA ILE A 357 15.83 -21.82 -18.37
C ILE A 357 16.07 -22.80 -17.22
N ASP A 358 15.08 -23.00 -16.35
CA ASP A 358 15.12 -23.94 -15.23
C ASP A 358 14.39 -25.26 -15.52
N GLY A 359 14.00 -25.50 -16.77
CA GLY A 359 13.32 -26.72 -17.22
C GLY A 359 11.79 -26.72 -17.04
N ARG A 360 11.20 -25.67 -16.45
CA ARG A 360 9.75 -25.52 -16.33
C ARG A 360 9.06 -25.27 -17.67
N GLY A 361 7.79 -25.65 -17.75
CA GLY A 361 6.87 -25.17 -18.77
C GLY A 361 6.44 -23.71 -18.52
N LEU A 362 5.73 -23.14 -19.49
CA LEU A 362 5.31 -21.73 -19.47
C LEU A 362 4.41 -21.38 -18.29
N ALA A 363 3.56 -22.30 -17.85
CA ALA A 363 2.56 -22.07 -16.80
C ALA A 363 3.00 -22.53 -15.39
N ASP A 364 4.15 -23.20 -15.27
CA ASP A 364 4.56 -23.85 -14.02
C ASP A 364 5.07 -22.84 -12.98
N ILE A 365 4.69 -23.07 -11.72
CA ILE A 365 5.14 -22.31 -10.55
C ILE A 365 6.33 -23.05 -9.92
N ARG A 366 7.29 -22.31 -9.36
CA ARG A 366 8.36 -22.91 -8.55
C ARG A 366 7.79 -23.56 -7.28
N PRO A 367 8.55 -24.45 -6.62
CA PRO A 367 8.17 -24.98 -5.32
C PRO A 367 7.77 -23.87 -4.36
N LEU A 368 6.62 -24.05 -3.71
CA LEU A 368 6.03 -23.12 -2.77
C LEU A 368 6.17 -23.68 -1.36
N ASP A 369 6.51 -22.81 -0.43
CA ASP A 369 6.58 -23.11 0.99
C ASP A 369 6.13 -21.89 1.80
N ALA A 370 5.44 -22.15 2.90
CA ALA A 370 4.82 -21.12 3.72
C ALA A 370 4.79 -21.56 5.18
N GLU A 371 5.32 -20.72 6.05
CA GLU A 371 5.37 -20.95 7.50
C GLU A 371 4.94 -19.68 8.24
N VAL A 372 4.25 -19.83 9.37
CA VAL A 372 3.86 -18.75 10.28
C VAL A 372 4.54 -18.90 11.64
N ALA A 373 4.51 -17.86 12.48
CA ALA A 373 5.08 -17.86 13.82
C ALA A 373 6.59 -18.16 13.89
N VAL A 374 7.34 -17.73 12.88
CA VAL A 374 8.78 -18.00 12.72
C VAL A 374 9.69 -17.16 13.64
N ILE A 375 9.27 -15.96 14.04
CA ILE A 375 10.01 -15.09 14.95
C ILE A 375 9.33 -15.09 16.33
N PRO A 376 10.08 -15.33 17.42
CA PRO A 376 9.51 -15.24 18.76
C PRO A 376 9.19 -13.79 19.16
N ARG A 377 8.18 -13.62 20.03
CA ARG A 377 7.73 -12.36 20.65
C ARG A 377 7.07 -11.30 19.75
N VAL A 378 7.29 -11.32 18.44
CA VAL A 378 6.59 -10.40 17.52
C VAL A 378 5.11 -10.73 17.47
N HIS A 379 4.26 -9.79 17.04
CA HIS A 379 2.81 -9.99 17.08
C HIS A 379 2.35 -11.00 16.03
N GLY A 380 2.95 -10.95 14.84
CA GLY A 380 2.84 -12.01 13.84
C GLY A 380 4.08 -12.04 12.96
N SER A 381 4.39 -13.21 12.42
CA SER A 381 5.49 -13.38 11.46
C SER A 381 5.22 -14.54 10.52
N ALA A 382 5.79 -14.47 9.33
CA ALA A 382 5.71 -15.55 8.36
C ALA A 382 6.93 -15.58 7.44
N ILE A 383 7.30 -16.77 6.98
CA ILE A 383 8.16 -16.96 5.82
C ILE A 383 7.28 -17.42 4.67
N PHE A 384 7.41 -16.74 3.53
CA PHE A 384 6.90 -17.23 2.26
C PHE A 384 8.07 -17.46 1.32
N GLN A 385 8.17 -18.67 0.78
CA GLN A 385 9.22 -19.06 -0.14
C GLN A 385 8.62 -19.58 -1.45
N ARG A 386 9.15 -19.09 -2.57
CA ARG A 386 8.83 -19.52 -3.92
C ARG A 386 10.12 -19.71 -4.70
N GLY A 387 10.55 -20.97 -4.82
CA GLY A 387 11.89 -21.33 -5.28
C GLY A 387 12.96 -20.66 -4.40
N GLU A 388 13.82 -19.84 -5.01
CA GLU A 388 14.88 -19.09 -4.31
C GLU A 388 14.46 -17.67 -3.89
N THR A 389 13.22 -17.27 -4.15
CA THR A 389 12.66 -16.02 -3.60
C THR A 389 12.07 -16.31 -2.23
N GLN A 390 12.65 -15.73 -1.18
CA GLN A 390 12.21 -15.93 0.21
C GLN A 390 11.98 -14.58 0.88
N ILE A 391 10.79 -14.38 1.43
CA ILE A 391 10.40 -13.17 2.14
C ILE A 391 10.01 -13.52 3.56
N LEU A 392 10.54 -12.76 4.51
CA LEU A 392 10.15 -12.78 5.91
C LEU A 392 9.23 -11.59 6.17
N GLY A 393 7.95 -11.87 6.41
CA GLY A 393 6.96 -10.90 6.84
C GLY A 393 6.91 -10.79 8.36
N VAL A 394 6.82 -9.57 8.89
CA VAL A 394 6.65 -9.30 10.32
C VAL A 394 5.60 -8.22 10.54
N THR A 395 4.58 -8.56 11.31
CA THR A 395 3.48 -7.65 11.68
C THR A 395 3.68 -7.12 13.09
N THR A 396 3.47 -5.82 13.27
CA THR A 396 3.39 -5.16 14.57
C THR A 396 2.11 -4.34 14.65
N LEU A 397 1.44 -4.44 15.79
CA LEU A 397 0.16 -3.80 16.09
C LEU A 397 0.36 -2.77 17.19
N ASN A 398 -0.29 -1.62 17.08
CA ASN A 398 -0.27 -0.61 18.14
C ASN A 398 -1.55 0.22 18.13
N MET A 399 -1.72 1.09 19.12
CA MET A 399 -2.78 2.07 19.21
C MET A 399 -2.84 2.98 17.97
N LEU A 400 -4.04 3.44 17.61
CA LEU A 400 -4.27 4.34 16.47
C LEU A 400 -3.51 5.67 16.55
N LYS A 401 -3.07 6.10 17.74
CA LYS A 401 -2.17 7.26 17.87
C LYS A 401 -0.81 7.08 17.17
N MET A 402 -0.42 5.83 16.88
CA MET A 402 0.83 5.48 16.19
C MET A 402 0.68 5.47 14.67
N GLU A 403 -0.48 5.85 14.14
CA GLU A 403 -0.68 6.09 12.72
C GLU A 403 0.34 7.10 12.17
N GLN A 404 0.83 6.82 10.97
CA GLN A 404 1.74 7.76 10.32
C GLN A 404 0.98 9.01 9.92
N GLN A 405 1.39 10.16 10.45
CA GLN A 405 0.97 11.46 9.94
C GLN A 405 1.67 11.72 8.60
N ILE A 406 0.88 12.12 7.60
CA ILE A 406 1.33 12.45 6.25
C ILE A 406 1.27 13.96 6.09
N ASP A 407 2.41 14.56 5.77
CA ASP A 407 2.56 15.97 5.41
C ASP A 407 2.96 16.03 3.93
N SER A 408 1.96 16.00 3.05
CA SER A 408 2.12 16.01 1.58
C SER A 408 1.03 16.85 0.91
N LEU A 409 0.98 16.87 -0.42
CA LEU A 409 -0.10 17.53 -1.17
C LEU A 409 -1.39 16.70 -1.21
N SER A 410 -1.34 15.40 -0.92
CA SER A 410 -2.51 14.54 -0.82
C SER A 410 -3.50 15.01 0.26
N PRO A 411 -4.81 14.86 0.05
CA PRO A 411 -5.81 15.05 1.11
C PRO A 411 -5.69 14.00 2.23
N ILE A 412 -5.00 12.89 1.99
CA ILE A 412 -4.76 11.85 3.00
C ILE A 412 -3.71 12.35 4.01
N THR A 413 -4.16 12.57 5.25
CA THR A 413 -3.32 13.13 6.33
C THR A 413 -2.80 12.08 7.32
N LYS A 414 -3.37 10.88 7.32
CA LYS A 414 -3.00 9.79 8.22
C LYS A 414 -3.04 8.45 7.50
N LYS A 415 -2.24 7.52 7.99
CA LYS A 415 -2.15 6.16 7.43
C LYS A 415 -2.06 5.12 8.53
N ARG A 416 -3.05 4.23 8.54
CA ARG A 416 -3.22 3.14 9.51
C ARG A 416 -2.43 1.89 9.17
N TYR A 417 -2.34 1.55 7.90
CA TYR A 417 -1.55 0.41 7.44
C TYR A 417 -0.25 0.89 6.82
N LEU A 418 0.88 0.51 7.40
CA LEU A 418 2.21 0.88 6.93
C LEU A 418 2.93 -0.36 6.43
N HIS A 419 3.23 -0.43 5.14
CA HIS A 419 4.05 -1.51 4.61
C HIS A 419 5.47 -1.00 4.28
N HIS A 420 6.45 -1.50 5.00
CA HIS A 420 7.87 -1.29 4.70
C HIS A 420 8.46 -2.52 4.01
N TYR A 421 9.25 -2.27 2.97
CA TYR A 421 9.91 -3.31 2.22
C TYR A 421 11.42 -3.04 2.20
N ASN A 422 12.19 -4.05 2.56
CA ASN A 422 13.65 -3.99 2.64
C ASN A 422 14.28 -5.01 1.69
N PHE A 423 15.29 -4.58 0.92
CA PHE A 423 16.02 -5.41 -0.01
C PHE A 423 17.53 -5.34 0.24
N PRO A 424 18.00 -6.01 1.31
CA PRO A 424 19.40 -5.98 1.69
C PRO A 424 20.29 -6.67 0.63
N PRO A 425 21.56 -6.26 0.47
CA PRO A 425 22.46 -6.80 -0.56
C PRO A 425 22.65 -8.32 -0.51
N TYR A 426 22.57 -8.92 0.69
CA TYR A 426 22.69 -10.36 0.84
C TYR A 426 21.56 -11.14 0.15
N SER A 427 20.41 -10.51 -0.15
CA SER A 427 19.29 -11.15 -0.85
C SER A 427 19.67 -11.68 -2.23
N THR A 428 20.68 -11.08 -2.86
CA THR A 428 21.23 -11.48 -4.16
C THR A 428 22.67 -11.99 -4.04
N GLY A 429 23.20 -12.16 -2.82
CA GLY A 429 24.58 -12.55 -2.58
C GLY A 429 25.61 -11.46 -2.88
N GLU A 430 25.19 -10.18 -2.93
CA GLU A 430 26.06 -9.05 -3.26
C GLU A 430 26.44 -8.22 -2.02
N THR A 431 27.46 -7.36 -2.15
CA THR A 431 27.78 -6.32 -1.16
C THR A 431 27.20 -4.98 -1.59
N GLY A 432 26.75 -4.15 -0.64
CA GLY A 432 26.21 -2.83 -0.97
C GLY A 432 25.90 -1.98 0.25
N ARG A 433 25.41 -0.76 0.01
CA ARG A 433 25.00 0.15 1.08
C ARG A 433 23.70 -0.35 1.74
N VAL A 434 23.71 -0.44 3.07
CA VAL A 434 22.53 -0.70 3.91
C VAL A 434 22.15 0.60 4.62
N GLY A 435 20.85 0.93 4.66
CA GLY A 435 20.36 2.16 5.28
C GLY A 435 19.04 2.63 4.68
N SER A 436 19.00 3.89 4.24
CA SER A 436 17.78 4.48 3.68
C SER A 436 17.27 3.73 2.44
N PRO A 437 15.95 3.48 2.34
CA PRO A 437 15.38 2.75 1.22
C PRO A 437 15.54 3.52 -0.10
N LYS A 438 15.83 2.79 -1.16
CA LYS A 438 15.89 3.27 -2.54
C LYS A 438 14.47 3.46 -3.10
N ARG A 439 14.35 4.23 -4.18
CA ARG A 439 13.08 4.43 -4.91
C ARG A 439 12.39 3.09 -5.24
N ARG A 440 13.17 2.06 -5.61
CA ARG A 440 12.63 0.71 -5.93
C ARG A 440 12.00 0.02 -4.72
N GLU A 441 12.64 0.11 -3.56
CA GLU A 441 12.13 -0.50 -2.33
C GLU A 441 10.82 0.15 -1.89
N ILE A 442 10.74 1.48 -1.98
CA ILE A 442 9.51 2.25 -1.72
C ILE A 442 8.41 1.83 -2.70
N GLY A 443 8.72 1.71 -4.00
CA GLY A 443 7.75 1.27 -5.01
C GLY A 443 7.25 -0.16 -4.81
N HIS A 444 8.12 -1.10 -4.44
CA HIS A 444 7.72 -2.48 -4.15
C HIS A 444 6.89 -2.58 -2.87
N GLY A 445 7.26 -1.84 -1.81
CA GLY A 445 6.49 -1.77 -0.57
C GLY A 445 5.09 -1.22 -0.81
N PHE A 446 4.98 -0.13 -1.58
CA PHE A 446 3.69 0.46 -1.92
C PHE A 446 2.82 -0.45 -2.79
N LEU A 447 3.40 -1.18 -3.76
CA LEU A 447 2.66 -2.19 -4.53
C LEU A 447 2.08 -3.30 -3.64
N ALA A 448 2.85 -3.78 -2.66
CA ALA A 448 2.37 -4.80 -1.75
C ALA A 448 1.39 -4.24 -0.71
N GLU A 449 1.49 -2.96 -0.38
CA GLU A 449 0.55 -2.25 0.49
C GLU A 449 -0.83 -2.13 -0.14
N ARG A 450 -0.91 -1.54 -1.35
CA ARG A 450 -2.17 -1.37 -2.08
C ARG A 450 -2.88 -2.69 -2.36
N ALA A 451 -2.13 -3.78 -2.51
CA ALA A 451 -2.69 -5.11 -2.71
C ALA A 451 -3.48 -5.62 -1.48
N LEU A 452 -3.16 -5.13 -0.28
CA LEU A 452 -3.74 -5.58 0.98
C LEU A 452 -4.77 -4.61 1.56
N VAL A 453 -4.65 -3.30 1.28
CA VAL A 453 -5.62 -2.28 1.76
C VAL A 453 -7.09 -2.67 1.51
N PRO A 454 -7.50 -3.18 0.34
CA PRO A 454 -8.89 -3.51 0.06
C PRO A 454 -9.50 -4.63 0.93
N VAL A 455 -8.65 -5.46 1.54
CA VAL A 455 -9.08 -6.59 2.38
C VAL A 455 -8.85 -6.35 3.87
N LEU A 456 -8.30 -5.19 4.25
CA LEU A 456 -8.14 -4.86 5.67
C LEU A 456 -9.50 -4.70 6.36
N PRO A 457 -9.61 -5.07 7.63
CA PRO A 457 -10.78 -4.76 8.44
C PRO A 457 -10.90 -3.24 8.64
N SER A 458 -12.14 -2.78 8.86
CA SER A 458 -12.39 -1.38 9.14
C SER A 458 -11.71 -0.92 10.44
N ARG A 459 -11.70 0.38 10.68
CA ARG A 459 -11.13 0.97 11.90
C ARG A 459 -11.90 0.51 13.14
N GLU A 460 -13.22 0.37 13.00
CA GLU A 460 -14.16 -0.05 14.04
C GLU A 460 -14.00 -1.55 14.33
N GLU A 461 -13.85 -2.38 13.29
CA GLU A 461 -13.66 -3.83 13.42
C GLU A 461 -12.32 -4.19 14.08
N PHE A 462 -11.26 -3.40 13.80
CA PHE A 462 -9.91 -3.70 14.30
C PHE A 462 -9.12 -2.42 14.62
N PRO A 463 -9.30 -1.77 15.77
CA PRO A 463 -8.80 -0.42 16.06
C PRO A 463 -7.29 -0.36 16.38
N TYR A 464 -6.45 -0.78 15.42
CA TYR A 464 -5.00 -0.81 15.52
C TYR A 464 -4.35 -0.10 14.34
N ALA A 465 -3.27 0.62 14.62
CA ALA A 465 -2.24 0.91 13.62
C ALA A 465 -1.46 -0.39 13.34
N ILE A 466 -1.30 -0.70 12.05
CA ILE A 466 -0.71 -1.97 11.59
C ILE A 466 0.55 -1.64 10.82
N ARG A 467 1.71 -2.09 11.32
CA ARG A 467 2.99 -1.99 10.61
C ARG A 467 3.40 -3.37 10.13
N GLN A 468 3.48 -3.52 8.81
CA GLN A 468 4.01 -4.69 8.14
C GLN A 468 5.42 -4.39 7.62
N VAL A 469 6.35 -5.32 7.86
CA VAL A 469 7.69 -5.28 7.27
C VAL A 469 7.93 -6.55 6.48
N SER A 470 8.35 -6.38 5.23
CA SER A 470 8.82 -7.47 4.39
C SER A 470 10.32 -7.37 4.21
N GLU A 471 11.05 -8.32 4.79
CA GLU A 471 12.49 -8.50 4.62
C GLU A 471 12.71 -9.52 3.47
N ALA A 472 13.29 -9.06 2.36
CA ALA A 472 13.73 -10.01 1.33
C ALA A 472 14.98 -10.74 1.83
N LEU A 473 14.87 -12.04 2.05
CA LEU A 473 15.99 -12.89 2.50
C LEU A 473 16.73 -13.52 1.31
N GLY A 474 15.99 -13.85 0.25
CA GLY A 474 16.52 -14.40 -0.99
C GLY A 474 15.72 -13.88 -2.20
N SER A 475 16.40 -13.69 -3.32
CA SER A 475 15.81 -13.16 -4.55
C SER A 475 16.29 -13.88 -5.81
N ASN A 476 15.36 -14.57 -6.47
CA ASN A 476 15.52 -14.95 -7.87
C ASN A 476 14.18 -14.86 -8.62
N GLY A 477 13.49 -13.74 -8.46
CA GLY A 477 12.15 -13.52 -9.00
C GLY A 477 11.45 -12.42 -8.21
N SER A 478 10.15 -12.23 -8.45
CA SER A 478 9.42 -11.12 -7.83
C SER A 478 9.30 -11.24 -6.31
N THR A 479 10.15 -10.50 -5.62
CA THR A 479 10.09 -10.30 -4.17
C THR A 479 8.89 -9.46 -3.75
N SER A 480 8.43 -8.52 -4.59
CA SER A 480 7.24 -7.72 -4.28
C SER A 480 5.98 -8.58 -4.15
N MET A 481 5.80 -9.57 -5.03
CA MET A 481 4.68 -10.50 -4.94
C MET A 481 4.85 -11.53 -3.81
N GLY A 482 6.10 -11.93 -3.52
CA GLY A 482 6.40 -12.69 -2.30
C GLY A 482 6.02 -11.93 -1.03
N SER A 483 6.23 -10.59 -1.01
CA SER A 483 5.87 -9.72 0.11
C SER A 483 4.38 -9.63 0.33
N VAL A 484 3.56 -9.66 -0.73
CA VAL A 484 2.10 -9.74 -0.60
C VAL A 484 1.72 -11.02 0.14
N CYS A 485 2.24 -12.17 -0.31
CA CYS A 485 1.94 -13.46 0.30
C CYS A 485 2.44 -13.55 1.76
N ALA A 486 3.68 -13.16 2.03
CA ALA A 486 4.25 -13.14 3.38
C ALA A 486 3.48 -12.18 4.31
N SER A 487 2.99 -11.05 3.78
CA SER A 487 2.18 -10.11 4.54
C SER A 487 0.80 -10.67 4.87
N THR A 488 0.12 -11.32 3.92
CA THR A 488 -1.14 -12.03 4.20
C THR A 488 -0.97 -13.02 5.36
N LEU A 489 0.04 -13.90 5.27
CA LEU A 489 0.34 -14.89 6.30
C LEU A 489 0.64 -14.24 7.66
N SER A 490 1.52 -13.24 7.67
CA SER A 490 1.95 -12.55 8.89
C SER A 490 0.81 -11.77 9.55
N LEU A 491 -0.08 -11.15 8.78
CA LEU A 491 -1.25 -10.43 9.27
C LEU A 491 -2.27 -11.38 9.91
N LEU A 492 -2.54 -12.53 9.26
CA LEU A 492 -3.41 -13.57 9.83
C LEU A 492 -2.81 -14.13 11.11
N ASN A 493 -1.52 -14.42 11.16
CA ASN A 493 -0.83 -14.89 12.36
C ASN A 493 -0.81 -13.83 13.48
N ALA A 494 -0.86 -12.54 13.14
CA ALA A 494 -1.00 -11.48 14.13
C ALA A 494 -2.42 -11.30 14.68
N GLY A 495 -3.38 -12.10 14.20
CA GLY A 495 -4.79 -12.00 14.55
C GLY A 495 -5.52 -10.83 13.89
N VAL A 496 -4.99 -10.31 12.77
CA VAL A 496 -5.71 -9.31 11.96
C VAL A 496 -6.82 -10.02 11.19
N PRO A 497 -8.10 -9.65 11.38
CA PRO A 497 -9.22 -10.27 10.67
C PRO A 497 -9.31 -9.76 9.23
N LEU A 498 -8.39 -10.20 8.37
CA LEU A 498 -8.46 -9.92 6.94
C LEU A 498 -9.77 -10.47 6.36
N ARG A 499 -10.42 -9.66 5.53
CA ARG A 499 -11.69 -10.02 4.87
C ARG A 499 -11.53 -11.18 3.88
N ALA A 500 -10.35 -11.29 3.28
CA ALA A 500 -9.92 -12.44 2.48
C ALA A 500 -8.38 -12.47 2.38
N PRO A 501 -7.77 -13.66 2.22
CA PRO A 501 -6.35 -13.77 1.91
C PRO A 501 -6.05 -13.23 0.50
N VAL A 502 -4.88 -12.62 0.34
CA VAL A 502 -4.37 -12.09 -0.93
C VAL A 502 -3.08 -12.80 -1.31
N ALA A 503 -2.98 -13.21 -2.58
CA ALA A 503 -1.76 -13.76 -3.14
C ALA A 503 -1.27 -12.90 -4.31
N GLY A 504 0.04 -12.88 -4.52
CA GLY A 504 0.70 -12.19 -5.62
C GLY A 504 1.46 -13.15 -6.54
N ILE A 505 1.40 -12.89 -7.84
CA ILE A 505 2.19 -13.59 -8.86
C ILE A 505 2.87 -12.58 -9.80
N ALA A 506 4.09 -12.91 -10.22
CA ALA A 506 4.76 -12.18 -11.29
C ALA A 506 4.79 -13.02 -12.55
N MET A 507 4.53 -12.35 -13.64
CA MET A 507 4.35 -12.91 -14.96
C MET A 507 5.28 -12.18 -15.92
N GLY A 508 5.71 -12.86 -16.97
CA GLY A 508 6.48 -12.25 -18.05
C GLY A 508 5.90 -12.53 -19.41
N LEU A 509 6.37 -11.78 -20.39
CA LEU A 509 6.09 -12.04 -21.81
C LEU A 509 7.40 -12.06 -22.58
N VAL A 510 7.52 -13.03 -23.47
CA VAL A 510 8.55 -13.08 -24.51
C VAL A 510 7.85 -13.06 -25.86
N SER A 511 8.36 -12.26 -26.79
CA SER A 511 7.88 -12.20 -28.16
C SER A 511 9.01 -12.24 -29.16
N ASP A 512 8.84 -12.92 -30.29
CA ASP A 512 9.83 -12.87 -31.38
C ASP A 512 9.18 -13.25 -32.71
N GLU A 513 9.83 -12.91 -33.83
CA GLU A 513 9.41 -13.42 -35.13
C GLU A 513 9.89 -14.86 -35.31
N VAL A 514 8.94 -15.79 -35.43
CA VAL A 514 9.20 -17.22 -35.68
C VAL A 514 8.45 -17.59 -36.95
N ASP A 515 9.19 -18.06 -37.96
CA ASP A 515 8.65 -18.42 -39.28
C ASP A 515 7.92 -17.26 -40.00
N GLY A 516 8.31 -16.01 -39.71
CA GLY A 516 7.72 -14.80 -40.31
C GLY A 516 6.48 -14.26 -39.59
N GLU A 517 6.07 -14.88 -38.47
CA GLU A 517 4.96 -14.42 -37.63
C GLU A 517 5.45 -14.07 -36.23
N THR A 518 4.93 -12.98 -35.64
CA THR A 518 5.22 -12.62 -34.25
C THR A 518 4.52 -13.60 -33.32
N ARG A 519 5.29 -14.41 -32.59
CA ARG A 519 4.79 -15.28 -31.54
C ARG A 519 5.00 -14.66 -30.17
N TYR A 520 4.07 -14.94 -29.26
CA TYR A 520 4.10 -14.49 -27.87
C TYR A 520 4.01 -15.69 -26.94
N ALA A 521 4.78 -15.67 -25.85
CA ALA A 521 4.71 -16.67 -24.78
C ALA A 521 4.63 -15.96 -23.42
N ALA A 522 3.54 -16.21 -22.70
CA ALA A 522 3.35 -15.75 -21.32
C ALA A 522 4.00 -16.72 -20.34
N LEU A 523 4.78 -16.21 -19.41
CA LEU A 523 5.55 -16.98 -18.43
C LEU A 523 4.98 -16.76 -17.03
N THR A 524 4.63 -17.84 -16.33
CA THR A 524 4.21 -17.82 -14.92
C THR A 524 5.42 -17.84 -13.99
N ASP A 525 5.39 -17.03 -12.93
CA ASP A 525 6.41 -17.02 -11.89
C ASP A 525 7.83 -16.85 -12.45
N ILE A 526 8.06 -15.70 -13.08
CA ILE A 526 9.32 -15.40 -13.76
C ILE A 526 10.51 -15.33 -12.81
N LEU A 527 11.64 -15.82 -13.31
CA LEU A 527 12.96 -15.67 -12.70
C LEU A 527 13.54 -14.28 -12.98
N GLY A 528 14.54 -13.87 -12.18
CA GLY A 528 15.23 -12.59 -12.42
C GLY A 528 15.90 -12.51 -13.80
N ALA A 529 16.40 -13.64 -14.30
CA ALA A 529 16.96 -13.73 -15.65
C ALA A 529 15.88 -13.59 -16.74
N GLU A 530 14.68 -14.14 -16.53
CA GLU A 530 13.58 -14.06 -17.49
C GLU A 530 12.98 -12.66 -17.54
N ASP A 531 12.94 -11.93 -16.42
CA ASP A 531 12.60 -10.49 -16.39
C ASP A 531 13.61 -9.64 -17.20
N ALA A 532 14.91 -9.88 -16.97
CA ALA A 532 15.97 -9.16 -17.66
C ALA A 532 15.96 -9.41 -19.19
N LEU A 533 15.64 -10.62 -19.62
CA LEU A 533 15.62 -11.05 -21.02
C LEU A 533 14.23 -10.92 -21.69
N GLY A 534 13.19 -10.76 -20.89
CA GLY A 534 11.80 -10.64 -21.31
C GLY A 534 11.44 -9.25 -21.81
N ASP A 535 10.29 -9.18 -22.46
CA ASP A 535 9.75 -7.98 -23.08
C ASP A 535 8.77 -7.24 -22.18
N MET A 536 8.02 -7.97 -21.37
CA MET A 536 7.08 -7.42 -20.41
C MET A 536 7.23 -8.14 -19.08
N ASP A 537 7.12 -7.39 -18.00
CA ASP A 537 7.01 -7.89 -16.64
C ASP A 537 5.76 -7.29 -15.98
N PHE A 538 4.79 -8.15 -15.69
CA PHE A 538 3.56 -7.73 -15.00
C PHE A 538 3.30 -8.55 -13.75
N LYS A 539 2.78 -7.89 -12.74
CA LYS A 539 2.54 -8.40 -11.40
C LYS A 539 1.06 -8.27 -11.14
N VAL A 540 0.46 -9.33 -10.61
CA VAL A 540 -0.97 -9.37 -10.29
C VAL A 540 -1.11 -9.89 -8.87
N ALA A 541 -1.80 -9.12 -8.04
CA ALA A 541 -2.23 -9.53 -6.71
C ALA A 541 -3.75 -9.50 -6.61
N GLY A 542 -4.29 -10.41 -5.80
CA GLY A 542 -5.73 -10.45 -5.59
C GLY A 542 -6.16 -11.58 -4.67
N THR A 543 -7.44 -11.53 -4.33
CA THR A 543 -8.15 -12.59 -3.61
C THR A 543 -8.56 -13.69 -4.61
N SER A 544 -9.28 -14.71 -4.15
CA SER A 544 -9.95 -15.67 -5.04
C SER A 544 -11.09 -15.04 -5.84
N GLU A 545 -11.63 -13.90 -5.38
CA GLU A 545 -12.80 -13.26 -5.98
C GLU A 545 -12.45 -12.18 -7.01
N PHE A 546 -11.41 -11.39 -6.76
CA PHE A 546 -11.06 -10.23 -7.59
C PHE A 546 -9.61 -9.78 -7.43
N ILE A 547 -9.16 -8.96 -8.36
CA ILE A 547 -7.81 -8.40 -8.39
C ILE A 547 -7.72 -7.19 -7.47
N THR A 548 -6.75 -7.17 -6.56
CA THR A 548 -6.52 -6.06 -5.64
C THR A 548 -5.43 -5.10 -6.12
N ALA A 549 -4.45 -5.58 -6.90
CA ALA A 549 -3.43 -4.72 -7.48
C ALA A 549 -2.81 -5.30 -8.75
N ILE A 550 -2.46 -4.42 -9.69
CA ILE A 550 -1.69 -4.76 -10.90
C ILE A 550 -0.57 -3.75 -11.10
N GLN A 551 0.56 -4.25 -11.55
CA GLN A 551 1.63 -3.42 -12.08
C GLN A 551 2.15 -4.06 -13.36
N LEU A 552 2.18 -3.34 -14.48
CA LEU A 552 2.69 -3.83 -15.76
C LEU A 552 3.71 -2.85 -16.31
N ASP A 553 4.83 -3.40 -16.77
CA ASP A 553 5.87 -2.69 -17.51
C ASP A 553 6.14 -3.44 -18.81
N THR A 554 6.12 -2.73 -19.94
CA THR A 554 6.52 -3.32 -21.21
C THR A 554 7.60 -2.51 -21.90
N LYS A 555 8.55 -3.22 -22.50
CA LYS A 555 9.58 -2.71 -23.39
C LYS A 555 9.12 -2.76 -24.86
N LEU A 556 7.95 -3.35 -25.13
CA LEU A 556 7.39 -3.45 -26.48
C LEU A 556 6.69 -2.17 -26.87
N ASP A 557 6.64 -1.98 -28.18
CA ASP A 557 5.87 -0.92 -28.84
C ASP A 557 4.36 -1.16 -28.80
N GLY A 558 3.89 -2.19 -28.10
CA GLY A 558 2.48 -2.56 -28.01
C GLY A 558 2.31 -4.07 -27.80
N ILE A 559 1.20 -4.46 -27.18
CA ILE A 559 0.83 -5.86 -26.95
C ILE A 559 -0.63 -6.04 -27.37
N PRO A 560 -0.96 -7.08 -28.16
CA PRO A 560 -2.35 -7.36 -28.49
C PRO A 560 -3.17 -7.64 -27.22
N THR A 561 -4.38 -7.08 -27.15
CA THR A 561 -5.29 -7.25 -26.01
C THR A 561 -5.58 -8.72 -25.68
N SER A 562 -5.69 -9.57 -26.72
CA SER A 562 -5.89 -11.01 -26.55
C SER A 562 -4.73 -11.72 -25.85
N VAL A 563 -3.50 -11.26 -26.07
CA VAL A 563 -2.30 -11.79 -25.39
C VAL A 563 -2.31 -11.39 -23.92
N LEU A 564 -2.69 -10.15 -23.62
CA LEU A 564 -2.79 -9.66 -22.25
C LEU A 564 -3.91 -10.36 -21.46
N ASP A 565 -5.09 -10.55 -22.06
CA ASP A 565 -6.20 -11.31 -21.46
C ASP A 565 -5.79 -12.76 -21.15
N GLY A 566 -5.12 -13.43 -22.11
CA GLY A 566 -4.57 -14.77 -21.89
C GLY A 566 -3.57 -14.82 -20.73
N ALA A 567 -2.69 -13.82 -20.64
CA ALA A 567 -1.71 -13.72 -19.56
C ALA A 567 -2.37 -13.46 -18.19
N LEU A 568 -3.40 -12.62 -18.13
CA LEU A 568 -4.17 -12.37 -16.90
C LEU A 568 -4.90 -13.63 -16.41
N LYS A 569 -5.50 -14.41 -17.31
CA LYS A 569 -6.14 -15.70 -16.97
C LYS A 569 -5.13 -16.71 -16.44
N GLN A 570 -3.95 -16.79 -17.04
CA GLN A 570 -2.85 -17.62 -16.55
C GLN A 570 -2.37 -17.15 -15.16
N ALA A 571 -2.30 -15.83 -14.93
CA ALA A 571 -1.97 -15.26 -13.63
C ALA A 571 -3.00 -15.60 -12.55
N LYS A 572 -4.29 -15.62 -12.89
CA LYS A 572 -5.35 -16.04 -11.97
C LYS A 572 -5.16 -17.48 -11.48
N ALA A 573 -4.94 -18.41 -12.42
CA ALA A 573 -4.71 -19.81 -12.06
C ALA A 573 -3.51 -19.98 -11.12
N ALA A 574 -2.44 -19.21 -11.36
CA ALA A 574 -1.26 -19.22 -10.50
C ALA A 574 -1.52 -18.62 -9.11
N ARG A 575 -2.29 -17.53 -9.03
CA ARG A 575 -2.75 -16.95 -7.77
C ARG A 575 -3.58 -17.94 -6.95
N ASP A 576 -4.52 -18.63 -7.58
CA ASP A 576 -5.37 -19.64 -6.90
C ASP A 576 -4.51 -20.77 -6.31
N ALA A 577 -3.48 -21.23 -7.03
CA ALA A 577 -2.54 -22.23 -6.52
C ALA A 577 -1.74 -21.73 -5.30
N ILE A 578 -1.30 -20.47 -5.30
CA ILE A 578 -0.59 -19.86 -4.17
C ILE A 578 -1.53 -19.65 -2.98
N LEU A 579 -2.78 -19.22 -3.21
CA LEU A 579 -3.79 -19.08 -2.15
C LEU A 579 -4.04 -20.40 -1.45
N ASN A 580 -4.06 -21.53 -2.17
CA ASN A 580 -4.21 -22.85 -1.56
C ASN A 580 -3.06 -23.18 -0.59
N VAL A 581 -1.82 -22.79 -0.92
CA VAL A 581 -0.66 -22.97 -0.02
C VAL A 581 -0.76 -22.05 1.18
N ILE A 582 -1.17 -20.80 1.00
CA ILE A 582 -1.40 -19.85 2.10
C ILE A 582 -2.45 -20.41 3.06
N ASN A 583 -3.59 -20.84 2.54
CA ASN A 583 -4.69 -21.40 3.34
C ASN A 583 -4.33 -22.72 4.03
N ALA A 584 -3.37 -23.48 3.47
CA ALA A 584 -2.86 -24.69 4.12
C ALA A 584 -1.92 -24.37 5.30
N ALA A 585 -1.25 -23.21 5.28
CA ALA A 585 -0.40 -22.76 6.38
C ALA A 585 -1.20 -22.06 7.49
N ILE A 586 -2.21 -21.28 7.13
CA ILE A 586 -3.12 -20.58 8.06
C ILE A 586 -4.46 -20.29 7.35
N ASP A 587 -5.55 -20.85 7.87
CA ASP A 587 -6.89 -20.79 7.26
C ASP A 587 -7.78 -19.69 7.85
N ALA A 588 -7.51 -19.28 9.10
CA ALA A 588 -8.17 -18.19 9.80
C ALA A 588 -7.15 -17.36 10.58
N PRO A 589 -7.48 -16.11 10.96
CA PRO A 589 -6.63 -15.33 11.85
C PRO A 589 -6.39 -16.06 13.18
N ASP A 590 -5.14 -16.09 13.63
CA ASP A 590 -4.77 -16.63 14.95
C ASP A 590 -5.29 -15.72 16.08
N GLU A 591 -5.23 -16.20 17.31
CA GLU A 591 -5.36 -15.31 18.46
C GLU A 591 -4.21 -14.31 18.49
N MET A 592 -4.52 -13.03 18.70
CA MET A 592 -3.50 -11.98 18.82
C MET A 592 -2.48 -12.36 19.91
N ALA A 593 -1.20 -12.22 19.60
CA ALA A 593 -0.12 -12.54 20.53
C ALA A 593 -0.31 -11.90 21.92
N PRO A 594 0.12 -12.55 23.02
CA PRO A 594 0.06 -11.97 24.36
C PRO A 594 0.89 -10.69 24.51
N THR A 595 1.88 -10.49 23.65
CA THR A 595 2.72 -9.28 23.60
C THR A 595 2.07 -8.14 22.81
N ALA A 596 1.01 -8.42 22.04
CA ALA A 596 0.27 -7.40 21.31
C ALA A 596 -0.62 -6.61 22.27
N PRO A 597 -0.67 -5.28 22.15
CA PRO A 597 -1.55 -4.48 22.99
C PRO A 597 -3.00 -4.92 22.79
N ARG A 598 -3.80 -4.84 23.84
CA ARG A 598 -5.25 -5.05 23.78
C ARG A 598 -5.92 -3.69 23.73
N VAL A 599 -6.62 -3.42 22.63
CA VAL A 599 -7.42 -2.22 22.42
C VAL A 599 -8.87 -2.56 22.60
N ILE A 600 -9.50 -1.94 23.59
CA ILE A 600 -10.93 -2.02 23.86
C ILE A 600 -11.57 -0.70 23.41
N SER A 601 -12.60 -0.79 22.57
CA SER A 601 -13.43 0.35 22.22
C SER A 601 -14.66 0.42 23.13
N VAL A 602 -14.95 1.61 23.65
CA VAL A 602 -16.14 1.90 24.45
C VAL A 602 -16.80 3.15 23.91
N GLN A 603 -18.10 3.08 23.64
CA GLN A 603 -18.89 4.26 23.30
C GLN A 603 -19.37 4.97 24.56
N ILE A 604 -19.12 6.27 24.66
CA ILE A 604 -19.63 7.13 25.74
C ILE A 604 -20.53 8.25 25.19
N PRO A 605 -21.48 8.76 25.99
CA PRO A 605 -22.24 9.95 25.62
C PRO A 605 -21.31 11.17 25.41
N VAL A 606 -21.55 11.95 24.35
CA VAL A 606 -20.68 13.09 23.97
C VAL A 606 -20.60 14.15 25.08
N ASP A 607 -21.66 14.34 25.86
CA ASP A 607 -21.71 15.25 27.01
C ASP A 607 -20.79 14.80 28.16
N LYS A 608 -20.41 13.52 28.21
CA LYS A 608 -19.54 12.93 29.23
C LYS A 608 -18.06 12.95 28.89
N ILE A 609 -17.69 13.32 27.66
CA ILE A 609 -16.29 13.48 27.24
C ILE A 609 -15.54 14.45 28.17
N GLY A 610 -16.16 15.59 28.50
CA GLY A 610 -15.55 16.61 29.36
C GLY A 610 -15.30 16.12 30.80
N GLU A 611 -16.19 15.29 31.34
CA GLU A 611 -16.04 14.68 32.68
C GLU A 611 -14.93 13.63 32.69
N LEU A 612 -14.83 12.81 31.64
CA LEU A 612 -13.79 11.79 31.49
C LEU A 612 -12.40 12.39 31.34
N ILE A 613 -12.24 13.45 30.53
CA ILE A 613 -10.97 14.18 30.41
C ILE A 613 -10.64 14.86 31.75
N GLY A 614 -11.64 15.52 32.34
CA GLY A 614 -11.48 16.32 33.55
C GLY A 614 -10.65 17.60 33.35
N PRO A 615 -10.52 18.45 34.39
CA PRO A 615 -9.80 19.71 34.27
C PRO A 615 -8.32 19.50 33.90
N LYS A 616 -7.89 20.06 32.76
CA LYS A 616 -6.53 19.90 32.20
C LYS A 616 -6.11 18.43 31.96
N GLY A 617 -7.06 17.53 31.71
CA GLY A 617 -6.77 16.11 31.51
C GLY A 617 -6.46 15.34 32.80
N LYS A 618 -6.75 15.90 33.98
CA LYS A 618 -6.39 15.26 35.26
C LYS A 618 -7.03 13.89 35.43
N THR A 619 -8.30 13.72 35.05
CA THR A 619 -9.03 12.47 35.25
C THR A 619 -8.49 11.38 34.33
N ILE A 620 -8.40 11.67 33.02
CA ILE A 620 -7.85 10.72 32.04
C ILE A 620 -6.39 10.36 32.37
N ASN A 621 -5.55 11.32 32.76
CA ASN A 621 -4.17 11.03 33.14
C ASN A 621 -4.10 10.17 34.41
N ALA A 622 -4.98 10.38 35.40
CA ALA A 622 -5.03 9.53 36.59
C ALA A 622 -5.39 8.08 36.25
N ILE A 623 -6.38 7.85 35.37
CA ILE A 623 -6.74 6.50 34.91
C ILE A 623 -5.55 5.85 34.21
N GLN A 624 -4.88 6.59 33.30
CA GLN A 624 -3.72 6.09 32.57
C GLN A 624 -2.54 5.78 33.51
N ASP A 625 -2.28 6.63 34.51
CA ASP A 625 -1.21 6.44 35.49
C ASP A 625 -1.49 5.25 36.43
N GLU A 626 -2.75 5.03 36.83
CA GLU A 626 -3.16 3.94 37.72
C GLU A 626 -3.18 2.58 37.01
N THR A 627 -3.66 2.55 35.77
CA THR A 627 -3.88 1.30 35.02
C THR A 627 -2.74 0.96 34.07
N GLY A 628 -1.88 1.93 33.74
CA GLY A 628 -0.86 1.79 32.69
C GLY A 628 -1.44 1.71 31.28
N ALA A 629 -2.75 1.92 31.10
CA ALA A 629 -3.39 1.97 29.80
C ALA A 629 -3.18 3.34 29.14
N ASP A 630 -3.15 3.37 27.82
CA ASP A 630 -3.28 4.56 26.98
C ASP A 630 -4.75 4.76 26.60
N ILE A 631 -5.28 5.96 26.80
CA ILE A 631 -6.67 6.27 26.50
C ILE A 631 -6.72 7.37 25.44
N SER A 632 -7.41 7.11 24.34
CA SER A 632 -7.71 8.08 23.28
C SER A 632 -9.21 8.27 23.18
N ILE A 633 -9.66 9.52 23.08
CA ILE A 633 -11.08 9.86 22.95
C ILE A 633 -11.28 10.59 21.62
N GLU A 634 -12.25 10.12 20.84
CA GLU A 634 -12.70 10.76 19.60
C GLU A 634 -13.86 11.73 19.89
N GLU A 635 -14.08 12.68 18.97
CA GLU A 635 -15.11 13.72 19.11
C GLU A 635 -16.55 13.17 19.10
N ASP A 636 -16.74 11.96 18.55
CA ASP A 636 -18.03 11.26 18.50
C ASP A 636 -18.37 10.48 19.79
N GLY A 637 -17.47 10.49 20.79
CA GLY A 637 -17.62 9.75 22.04
C GLY A 637 -17.05 8.34 22.00
N THR A 638 -16.33 7.93 20.95
CA THR A 638 -15.59 6.67 20.93
C THR A 638 -14.33 6.78 21.79
N VAL A 639 -14.17 5.88 22.77
CA VAL A 639 -12.98 5.81 23.63
C VAL A 639 -12.21 4.54 23.33
N TYR A 640 -10.97 4.69 22.86
CA TYR A 640 -10.02 3.59 22.66
C TYR A 640 -9.11 3.46 23.88
N ILE A 641 -9.15 2.30 24.52
CA ILE A 641 -8.37 1.96 25.70
C ILE A 641 -7.37 0.88 25.31
N GLY A 642 -6.10 1.24 25.22
CA GLY A 642 -5.01 0.32 24.88
C GLY A 642 -4.15 0.00 26.08
N ALA A 643 -3.91 -1.27 26.37
CA ALA A 643 -2.91 -1.64 27.36
C ALA A 643 -2.00 -2.77 26.86
N VAL A 644 -0.86 -2.94 27.53
CA VAL A 644 0.12 -4.00 27.22
C VAL A 644 -0.39 -5.40 27.54
N ASP A 645 -1.44 -5.50 28.37
CA ASP A 645 -2.11 -6.75 28.71
C ASP A 645 -3.63 -6.53 28.89
N GLY A 646 -4.40 -7.63 28.81
CA GLY A 646 -5.86 -7.60 28.93
C GLY A 646 -6.38 -7.09 30.28
N PRO A 647 -5.83 -7.53 31.44
CA PRO A 647 -6.27 -7.05 32.76
C PRO A 647 -6.18 -5.53 32.93
N SER A 648 -5.10 -4.92 32.46
CA SER A 648 -4.90 -3.47 32.54
C SER A 648 -5.90 -2.71 31.67
N ALA A 649 -6.18 -3.21 30.45
CA ALA A 649 -7.18 -2.64 29.57
C ALA A 649 -8.60 -2.72 30.20
N GLU A 650 -8.94 -3.85 30.82
CA GLU A 650 -10.23 -4.06 31.46
C GLU A 650 -10.41 -3.20 32.72
N ALA A 651 -9.37 -3.02 33.52
CA ALA A 651 -9.39 -2.11 34.67
C ALA A 651 -9.66 -0.66 34.22
N ALA A 652 -8.97 -0.19 33.17
CA ALA A 652 -9.22 1.12 32.58
C ALA A 652 -10.64 1.23 32.01
N ARG A 653 -11.14 0.19 31.33
CA ARG A 653 -12.51 0.12 30.81
C ARG A 653 -13.55 0.29 31.91
N GLN A 654 -13.35 -0.32 33.08
CA GLN A 654 -14.24 -0.19 34.22
C GLN A 654 -14.24 1.23 34.79
N GLN A 655 -13.06 1.85 34.94
CA GLN A 655 -12.96 3.24 35.41
C GLN A 655 -13.61 4.23 34.43
N VAL A 656 -13.38 4.06 33.12
CA VAL A 656 -14.02 4.86 32.06
C VAL A 656 -15.53 4.70 32.10
N ASN A 657 -16.04 3.47 32.18
CA ASN A 657 -17.48 3.21 32.25
C ASN A 657 -18.13 3.75 33.52
N ALA A 658 -17.44 3.73 34.66
CA ALA A 658 -17.98 4.29 35.90
C ALA A 658 -18.24 5.81 35.79
N ILE A 659 -17.44 6.51 34.98
CA ILE A 659 -17.57 7.95 34.72
C ILE A 659 -18.60 8.22 33.61
N ALA A 660 -18.55 7.43 32.54
CA ALA A 660 -19.40 7.61 31.36
C ALA A 660 -20.86 7.17 31.58
N ASN A 661 -21.04 6.06 32.30
CA ASN A 661 -22.32 5.48 32.67
C ASN A 661 -22.38 5.29 34.19
N PRO A 662 -22.43 6.38 34.97
CA PRO A 662 -22.62 6.25 36.40
C PRO A 662 -23.95 5.53 36.61
N GLN A 663 -23.93 4.36 37.26
CA GLN A 663 -25.16 3.70 37.68
C GLN A 663 -25.98 4.75 38.44
N ASN A 664 -27.10 5.16 37.83
CA ASN A 664 -28.06 6.01 38.49
C ASN A 664 -28.93 5.05 39.29
N PRO A 665 -28.85 5.09 40.63
CA PRO A 665 -29.60 4.15 41.44
C PRO A 665 -31.09 4.30 41.15
N GLU A 666 -31.78 3.21 40.85
CA GLU A 666 -33.22 3.22 40.55
C GLU A 666 -34.05 3.04 41.82
N ILE A 667 -35.32 3.47 41.79
CA ILE A 667 -36.25 3.25 42.90
C ILE A 667 -36.48 1.72 43.04
N GLY A 668 -36.25 1.18 44.24
CA GLY A 668 -36.36 -0.24 44.57
C GLY A 668 -35.02 -0.99 44.66
N GLU A 669 -33.91 -0.35 44.28
CA GLU A 669 -32.59 -0.98 44.32
C GLU A 669 -31.99 -0.97 45.75
N GLN A 670 -31.37 -2.09 46.15
CA GLN A 670 -30.80 -2.29 47.48
C GLN A 670 -29.28 -2.12 47.49
N PHE A 671 -28.76 -1.32 48.41
CA PHE A 671 -27.33 -1.04 48.56
C PHE A 671 -26.86 -1.34 49.98
N LEU A 672 -25.66 -1.91 50.11
CA LEU A 672 -24.95 -1.98 51.38
C LEU A 672 -24.18 -0.67 51.59
N GLY A 673 -24.88 0.34 52.09
CA GLY A 673 -24.34 1.69 52.25
C GLY A 673 -23.62 1.89 53.58
N THR A 674 -22.70 2.86 53.63
CA THR A 674 -21.98 3.23 54.87
C THR A 674 -22.46 4.58 55.39
N VAL A 675 -22.80 4.67 56.68
CA VAL A 675 -23.22 5.93 57.32
C VAL A 675 -22.04 6.91 57.32
N VAL A 676 -22.13 7.98 56.55
CA VAL A 676 -21.08 9.01 56.44
C VAL A 676 -21.31 10.17 57.39
N LYS A 677 -22.56 10.51 57.66
CA LYS A 677 -22.92 11.65 58.53
C LYS A 677 -24.26 11.45 59.19
N LEU A 678 -24.33 11.75 60.49
CA LEU A 678 -25.59 11.78 61.24
C LEU A 678 -26.10 13.23 61.32
N ALA A 679 -27.42 13.38 61.26
CA ALA A 679 -28.12 14.65 61.44
C ALA A 679 -29.33 14.43 62.35
N THR A 680 -29.87 15.52 62.91
CA THR A 680 -31.03 15.46 63.82
C THR A 680 -32.29 14.85 63.18
N PHE A 681 -32.39 14.87 61.86
CA PHE A 681 -33.54 14.36 61.10
C PHE A 681 -33.27 13.06 60.33
N GLY A 682 -32.07 12.48 60.42
CA GLY A 682 -31.73 11.24 59.72
C GLY A 682 -30.24 10.96 59.60
N ALA A 683 -29.90 9.91 58.86
CA ALA A 683 -28.52 9.53 58.56
C ALA A 683 -28.26 9.63 57.05
N PHE A 684 -27.14 10.25 56.68
CA PHE A 684 -26.62 10.22 55.31
C PHE A 684 -25.78 8.97 55.13
N ILE A 685 -26.14 8.18 54.13
CA ILE A 685 -25.55 6.89 53.82
C ILE A 685 -24.97 6.99 52.41
N SER A 686 -23.68 6.73 52.28
CA SER A 686 -23.00 6.69 51.00
C SER A 686 -23.31 5.37 50.31
N LEU A 687 -23.88 5.45 49.10
CA LEU A 687 -24.31 4.30 48.30
C LEU A 687 -23.29 4.00 47.20
N LEU A 688 -22.82 5.06 46.53
CA LEU A 688 -21.79 5.05 45.50
C LEU A 688 -20.85 6.24 45.73
N PRO A 689 -19.60 6.20 45.23
CA PRO A 689 -18.69 7.34 45.31
C PRO A 689 -19.35 8.63 44.80
N GLY A 690 -19.50 9.63 45.68
CA GLY A 690 -20.12 10.92 45.35
C GLY A 690 -21.65 10.96 45.37
N LYS A 691 -22.35 9.85 45.72
CA LYS A 691 -23.81 9.80 45.89
C LYS A 691 -24.20 9.30 47.26
N ASP A 692 -24.80 10.21 48.04
CA ASP A 692 -25.35 9.92 49.36
C ASP A 692 -26.88 9.92 49.33
N GLY A 693 -27.49 8.95 50.00
CA GLY A 693 -28.93 8.93 50.27
C GLY A 693 -29.24 9.28 51.73
N LEU A 694 -30.44 9.80 51.97
CA LEU A 694 -30.92 10.16 53.31
C LEU A 694 -31.85 9.07 53.83
N LEU A 695 -31.45 8.44 54.94
CA LEU A 695 -32.32 7.61 55.77
C LEU A 695 -32.99 8.50 56.81
N HIS A 696 -34.25 8.87 56.56
CA HIS A 696 -35.00 9.77 57.44
C HIS A 696 -35.29 9.13 58.80
N ILE A 697 -35.37 9.92 59.87
CA ILE A 697 -35.59 9.43 61.25
C ILE A 697 -36.85 8.55 61.41
N SER A 698 -37.86 8.73 60.55
CA SER A 698 -39.05 7.87 60.51
C SER A 698 -38.74 6.44 60.07
N GLU A 699 -37.79 6.27 59.15
CA GLU A 699 -37.35 4.99 58.62
C GLU A 699 -36.34 4.32 59.56
N VAL A 700 -35.52 5.10 60.27
CA VAL A 700 -34.62 4.60 61.34
C VAL A 700 -35.41 3.89 62.46
N ARG A 701 -36.67 4.28 62.72
CA ARG A 701 -37.54 3.59 63.68
C ARG A 701 -37.79 2.13 63.33
N LYS A 702 -37.74 1.77 62.04
CA LYS A 702 -37.89 0.38 61.59
C LYS A 702 -36.70 -0.48 62.03
N LEU A 703 -35.49 0.10 62.09
CA LEU A 703 -34.29 -0.56 62.63
C LEU A 703 -34.35 -0.74 64.16
N ALA A 704 -35.05 0.16 64.87
CA ALA A 704 -35.21 0.10 66.33
C ALA A 704 -36.42 -0.74 66.80
N GLY A 705 -36.95 -1.63 65.95
CA GLY A 705 -38.10 -2.48 66.28
C GLY A 705 -39.39 -1.70 66.57
N GLY A 706 -39.58 -0.54 65.92
CA GLY A 706 -40.78 0.30 66.06
C GLY A 706 -40.78 1.21 67.30
N LYS A 707 -39.72 1.21 68.11
CA LYS A 707 -39.58 2.13 69.26
C LYS A 707 -39.32 3.56 68.79
N ARG A 708 -39.83 4.55 69.55
CA ARG A 708 -39.61 5.97 69.26
C ARG A 708 -38.13 6.30 69.46
N VAL A 709 -37.44 6.62 68.38
CA VAL A 709 -36.05 7.09 68.36
C VAL A 709 -36.05 8.60 68.58
N GLU A 710 -35.42 9.08 69.66
CA GLU A 710 -35.26 10.52 69.93
C GLU A 710 -33.98 11.08 69.29
N ASN A 711 -32.87 10.34 69.33
CA ASN A 711 -31.64 10.71 68.63
C ASN A 711 -31.21 9.60 67.66
N VAL A 712 -30.81 9.98 66.44
CA VAL A 712 -30.35 9.02 65.41
C VAL A 712 -29.06 8.30 65.86
N GLU A 713 -28.24 8.96 66.68
CA GLU A 713 -27.01 8.44 67.27
C GLU A 713 -27.22 7.21 68.19
N ASP A 714 -28.43 7.05 68.73
CA ASP A 714 -28.77 5.91 69.60
C ASP A 714 -28.93 4.59 68.82
N VAL A 715 -29.08 4.67 67.49
CA VAL A 715 -29.38 3.53 66.60
C VAL A 715 -28.31 3.35 65.53
N LEU A 716 -27.66 4.43 65.10
CA LEU A 716 -26.75 4.45 63.97
C LEU A 716 -25.42 5.13 64.35
N GLY A 717 -24.31 4.48 64.06
CA GLY A 717 -22.96 5.04 64.18
C GLY A 717 -22.39 5.49 62.84
N VAL A 718 -21.58 6.56 62.84
CA VAL A 718 -20.77 6.93 61.66
C VAL A 718 -19.78 5.80 61.35
N GLY A 719 -19.75 5.36 60.09
CA GLY A 719 -18.97 4.19 59.63
C GLY A 719 -19.72 2.86 59.67
N GLN A 720 -20.95 2.81 60.21
CA GLN A 720 -21.76 1.60 60.22
C GLN A 720 -22.27 1.26 58.80
N LYS A 721 -22.17 -0.02 58.41
CA LYS A 721 -22.72 -0.53 57.14
C LYS A 721 -24.14 -1.04 57.33
N ILE A 722 -25.08 -0.61 56.48
CA ILE A 722 -26.50 -0.97 56.57
C ILE A 722 -27.05 -1.23 55.17
N LEU A 723 -27.88 -2.27 55.06
CA LEU A 723 -28.61 -2.58 53.84
C LEU A 723 -29.82 -1.65 53.73
N VAL A 724 -29.86 -0.85 52.66
CA VAL A 724 -30.86 0.19 52.44
C VAL A 724 -31.41 0.09 51.02
N GLU A 725 -32.72 0.33 50.87
CA GLU A 725 -33.43 0.38 49.60
C GLU A 725 -33.80 1.82 49.26
N ILE A 726 -33.71 2.17 47.97
CA ILE A 726 -34.09 3.50 47.48
C ILE A 726 -35.61 3.56 47.30
N THR A 727 -36.26 4.38 48.10
CA THR A 727 -37.73 4.52 48.07
C THR A 727 -38.22 5.62 47.16
N LYS A 728 -37.43 6.69 47.00
CA LYS A 728 -37.80 7.85 46.21
C LYS A 728 -36.58 8.64 45.76
N ILE A 729 -36.65 9.15 44.54
CA ILE A 729 -35.72 10.14 43.98
C ILE A 729 -36.51 11.44 43.82
N ASP A 730 -36.04 12.55 44.39
CA ASP A 730 -36.69 13.86 44.21
C ASP A 730 -36.25 14.55 42.92
N ASP A 731 -36.97 15.61 42.52
CA ASP A 731 -36.70 16.39 41.29
C ASP A 731 -35.31 17.08 41.29
N ARG A 732 -34.59 17.05 42.43
CA ARG A 732 -33.23 17.58 42.60
C ARG A 732 -32.18 16.48 42.73
N GLY A 733 -32.55 15.21 42.48
CA GLY A 733 -31.67 14.05 42.51
C GLY A 733 -31.32 13.52 43.91
N LYS A 734 -32.02 13.94 44.97
CA LYS A 734 -31.81 13.41 46.34
C LYS A 734 -32.49 12.06 46.51
N LEU A 735 -31.74 11.11 47.07
CA LEU A 735 -32.18 9.73 47.27
C LEU A 735 -32.75 9.57 48.69
N SER A 736 -33.97 9.07 48.81
CA SER A 736 -34.60 8.73 50.09
C SER A 736 -34.49 7.23 50.32
N LEU A 737 -34.02 6.84 51.50
CA LEU A 737 -33.68 5.45 51.83
C LEU A 737 -34.63 4.87 52.87
N ALA A 738 -34.89 3.56 52.76
CA ALA A 738 -35.51 2.75 53.81
C ALA A 738 -34.60 1.57 54.16
N PRO A 739 -34.58 1.11 55.42
CA PRO A 739 -33.76 -0.03 55.80
C PRO A 739 -34.41 -1.34 55.36
N VAL A 740 -33.62 -2.25 54.82
CA VAL A 740 -34.09 -3.61 54.50
C VAL A 740 -33.95 -4.44 55.76
N LEU A 741 -35.08 -4.80 56.38
CA LEU A 741 -35.12 -5.69 57.53
C LEU A 741 -35.11 -7.13 57.02
N ALA A 742 -34.16 -7.95 57.49
CA ALA A 742 -34.22 -9.38 57.26
C ALA A 742 -35.49 -9.93 57.90
N GLU A 743 -36.40 -10.47 57.08
CA GLU A 743 -37.49 -11.30 57.60
C GLU A 743 -36.87 -12.47 58.36
N ALA A 744 -37.44 -12.79 59.52
CA ALA A 744 -37.02 -13.92 60.34
C ALA A 744 -37.20 -15.21 59.54
N ALA A 745 -36.11 -15.68 58.93
CA ALA A 745 -36.05 -16.99 58.34
C ALA A 745 -36.10 -18.02 59.47
N ASP A 746 -37.10 -18.88 59.40
CA ASP A 746 -37.26 -20.06 60.22
C ASP A 746 -35.94 -20.83 60.33
N THR A 747 -35.53 -21.04 61.57
CA THR A 747 -34.54 -22.04 61.95
C THR A 747 -35.08 -23.42 61.63
N GLU A 748 -34.66 -24.02 60.52
CA GLU A 748 -34.57 -25.49 60.39
C GLU A 748 -33.55 -25.90 59.31
N GLY A 749 -32.40 -26.40 59.77
CA GLY A 749 -31.62 -27.47 59.14
C GLY A 749 -30.84 -27.19 57.84
N SER A 750 -29.53 -26.96 57.95
CA SER A 750 -28.52 -27.77 57.24
C SER A 750 -27.12 -27.41 57.72
N ALA A 751 -26.50 -28.35 58.43
CA ALA A 751 -25.06 -28.44 58.61
C ALA A 751 -24.51 -29.43 57.56
N ALA A 752 -23.38 -29.07 56.94
CA ALA A 752 -22.52 -29.80 55.98
C ALA A 752 -22.42 -29.04 54.64
N HIS A 753 -21.27 -28.72 54.04
CA HIS A 753 -19.89 -29.19 54.20
C HIS A 753 -18.92 -28.04 53.84
N SER A 754 -17.84 -27.91 54.62
CA SER A 754 -16.65 -27.17 54.24
C SER A 754 -15.66 -28.13 53.56
N GLU A 755 -15.40 -27.95 52.26
CA GLU A 755 -14.19 -28.49 51.64
C GLU A 755 -13.15 -27.37 51.59
N GLY A 756 -12.10 -27.52 52.40
CA GLY A 756 -10.86 -26.76 52.28
C GLY A 756 -9.93 -27.42 51.26
N PRO A 757 -9.01 -26.66 50.64
CA PRO A 757 -8.12 -27.19 49.62
C PRO A 757 -6.99 -28.03 50.25
N GLU A 758 -6.81 -29.25 49.75
CA GLU A 758 -5.65 -30.11 50.04
C GLU A 758 -4.36 -29.49 49.49
N ALA A 759 -3.32 -29.47 50.33
CA ALA A 759 -1.93 -29.26 49.94
C ALA A 759 -1.32 -30.60 49.48
N PRO A 760 -0.42 -30.62 48.48
CA PRO A 760 0.23 -31.85 48.05
C PRO A 760 1.43 -32.18 48.96
N ALA A 761 1.56 -33.45 49.34
CA ALA A 761 2.76 -34.01 49.94
C ALA A 761 3.45 -34.98 48.96
N GLU A 762 4.77 -34.83 48.93
CA GLU A 762 5.86 -35.62 48.34
C GLU A 762 5.58 -37.04 47.82
N GLY A 763 6.12 -37.29 46.61
CA GLY A 763 6.32 -38.59 45.98
C GLY A 763 7.06 -38.44 44.66
#